data_AF-A0A2V8C597-F1
#
_entry.id   AF-A0A2V8C597-F1
#
_cell.length_a   1.000
_cell.length_b   1.000
_cell.length_c   1.000
_cell.angle_alpha   90.00
_cell.angle_beta   90.00
_cell.angle_gamma   90.00
#
_symmetry.space_group_name_H-M   'P 1'
#
loop_
_entity.id
_entity.type
_entity.pdbx_description
1 polymer ?
#
loop_
_entity_poly.entity_id
_entity_poly.type
_entity_poly.pdbx_seq_one_letter_code
_entity_poly.pdbx_strand_id
1 'polypeptide(L)'
;MRSDLRPVAAGLVRAWTRVYTHGLPRAERTARLAEIDSDLWESEHDPRAPRGGWAAMQILGRLLIGIPDDLAWRMDIGATAHRAPVRELAAAGMMTGPRRVSAFGLAATIHAIAVSAVMWAAASTGPELSTPQGVAGAGGTGISRRFPHNASLRDRLVRYKPSNGPVMPTPVQSGATPPEAGVFGTVRAAAMAMAVRVGLIAPPRFASHAASSASEPSSSNNESVMKMPVQTLAAPGKARAFGVVSAVALAVAGHVGLISPSRPAAQAPPPSPDRFVAKLLQNRYALSVRNGQLSGAGAQVLQSAIAQSRFVLLGENHGVAQTPELGAAVCNAADSERFHTMAIEEGPFAAGELESWARRRDGLAQLAAFERTFPDYSLSIYNSREEFDMLQQCARAAQGDFHLWGLDHEALGAGGPILSRILKSRLGEPARSAMQQLRQKDEDGHRRALQSGGIGDLFMLSADDQDLARGGAVLERDGTPEARSLFASLVESHEFYRISPADYDNARRRERLMKTRFVADYTRAAATAATSPKVLLKFGAYHIYRGLNPVHGSGIGNYIAEFAETQRAQSLHIRLMAVKGSEPFYPRVGQPARLRPFNLDDDPRSQYLQPMLNNRLQSDWTLFDLRPLRHDFNALPRGTNRELATLVFGIDILVMVPEGTPSTEIH
;
A
#
# COMPACT_ATOMS: atom_id res chain seq x y z
N MET A 1 14.07 -27.30 -35.86
CA MET A 1 13.19 -26.57 -34.90
C MET A 1 14.06 -26.00 -33.79
N ARG A 2 13.74 -24.82 -33.23
CA ARG A 2 14.33 -24.38 -31.95
C ARG A 2 13.48 -24.96 -30.82
N SER A 3 14.09 -25.59 -29.82
CA SER A 3 13.40 -26.08 -28.62
C SER A 3 12.93 -24.91 -27.76
N ASP A 4 11.75 -25.02 -27.15
CA ASP A 4 11.31 -24.05 -26.15
C ASP A 4 12.03 -24.33 -24.83
N LEU A 5 12.79 -23.34 -24.34
CA LEU A 5 13.56 -23.46 -23.11
C LEU A 5 12.74 -23.05 -21.86
N ARG A 6 11.53 -22.51 -22.03
CA ARG A 6 10.68 -22.07 -20.90
C ARG A 6 10.35 -23.19 -19.91
N PRO A 7 9.96 -24.42 -20.33
CA PRO A 7 9.70 -25.52 -19.39
C PRO A 7 10.94 -25.93 -18.58
N VAL A 8 12.14 -25.80 -19.16
CA VAL A 8 13.41 -26.08 -18.48
C VAL A 8 13.71 -25.01 -17.43
N ALA A 9 13.53 -23.73 -17.77
CA ALA A 9 13.68 -22.61 -16.84
C ALA A 9 12.69 -22.69 -15.68
N ALA A 10 11.41 -22.94 -15.97
CA ALA A 10 10.37 -23.11 -14.95
C ALA A 10 10.62 -24.37 -14.09
N GLY A 11 11.14 -25.45 -14.68
CA GLY A 11 11.58 -26.65 -13.96
C GLY A 11 12.73 -26.37 -12.98
N LEU A 12 13.70 -25.53 -13.35
CA LEU A 12 14.80 -25.11 -12.47
C LEU A 12 14.32 -24.24 -11.31
N VAL A 13 13.37 -23.32 -11.53
CA VAL A 13 12.72 -22.55 -10.46
C VAL A 13 11.99 -23.49 -9.49
N ARG A 14 11.14 -24.38 -10.01
CA ARG A 14 10.41 -25.39 -9.20
C ARG A 14 11.36 -26.29 -8.41
N ALA A 15 12.53 -26.65 -8.97
CA ALA A 15 13.56 -27.41 -8.27
C ALA A 15 14.21 -26.59 -7.14
N TRP A 16 14.58 -25.34 -7.39
CA TRP A 16 15.13 -24.43 -6.38
C TRP A 16 14.16 -24.21 -5.20
N THR A 17 12.88 -23.92 -5.46
CA THR A 17 11.88 -23.76 -4.40
C THR A 17 11.71 -25.02 -3.57
N ARG A 18 11.75 -26.20 -4.17
CA ARG A 18 11.74 -27.48 -3.42
C ARG A 18 13.01 -27.68 -2.57
N VAL A 19 14.14 -27.11 -2.96
CA VAL A 19 15.41 -27.14 -2.20
C VAL A 19 15.37 -26.16 -1.03
N TYR A 20 15.11 -24.87 -1.24
CA TYR A 20 15.15 -23.91 -0.13
C TYR A 20 13.92 -24.00 0.80
N THR A 21 12.82 -24.63 0.40
CA THR A 21 11.73 -24.99 1.35
C THR A 21 11.96 -26.33 2.08
N HIS A 22 13.01 -27.10 1.73
CA HIS A 22 13.24 -28.42 2.34
C HIS A 22 13.52 -28.34 3.84
N GLY A 23 12.68 -28.98 4.66
CA GLY A 23 12.76 -28.97 6.12
C GLY A 23 11.98 -27.83 6.81
N LEU A 24 11.28 -26.97 6.07
CA LEU A 24 10.31 -26.04 6.65
C LEU A 24 8.99 -26.76 7.02
N PRO A 25 8.13 -26.16 7.89
CA PRO A 25 6.81 -26.70 8.19
C PRO A 25 5.97 -26.94 6.93
N ARG A 26 5.10 -27.96 6.98
CA ARG A 26 4.33 -28.41 5.81
C ARG A 26 3.45 -27.30 5.22
N ALA A 27 2.85 -26.46 6.06
CA ALA A 27 2.03 -25.32 5.62
C ALA A 27 2.85 -24.33 4.79
N GLU A 28 3.90 -23.73 5.37
CA GLU A 28 4.80 -22.78 4.69
C GLU A 28 5.38 -23.34 3.39
N ARG A 29 5.84 -24.61 3.41
CA ARG A 29 6.36 -25.27 2.23
C ARG A 29 5.30 -25.45 1.13
N THR A 30 4.07 -25.79 1.48
CA THR A 30 2.98 -25.94 0.50
C THR A 30 2.54 -24.58 -0.04
N ALA A 31 2.43 -23.55 0.81
CA ALA A 31 2.10 -22.19 0.40
C ALA A 31 3.14 -21.62 -0.59
N ARG A 32 4.42 -21.65 -0.23
CA ARG A 32 5.52 -21.13 -1.07
C ARG A 32 5.72 -21.91 -2.37
N LEU A 33 5.35 -23.19 -2.42
CA LEU A 33 5.32 -23.96 -3.68
C LEU A 33 4.13 -23.54 -4.56
N ALA A 34 2.94 -23.34 -4.00
CA ALA A 34 1.76 -22.91 -4.74
C ALA A 34 1.89 -21.49 -5.30
N GLU A 35 2.49 -20.57 -4.53
CA GLU A 35 2.86 -19.21 -4.97
C GLU A 35 3.74 -19.25 -6.23
N ILE A 36 4.86 -19.97 -6.17
CA ILE A 36 5.81 -20.08 -7.29
C ILE A 36 5.22 -20.84 -8.49
N ASP A 37 4.36 -21.83 -8.25
CA ASP A 37 3.64 -22.50 -9.35
C ASP A 37 2.61 -21.56 -10.02
N SER A 38 2.04 -20.60 -9.30
CA SER A 38 1.17 -19.54 -9.85
C SER A 38 1.97 -18.51 -10.66
N ASP A 39 3.07 -17.97 -10.12
CA ASP A 39 3.97 -17.03 -10.81
C ASP A 39 4.46 -17.58 -12.16
N LEU A 40 4.81 -18.88 -12.18
CA LEU A 40 5.24 -19.57 -13.40
C LEU A 40 4.08 -19.79 -14.36
N TRP A 41 2.88 -20.12 -13.87
CA TRP A 41 1.69 -20.26 -14.71
C TRP A 41 1.32 -18.92 -15.37
N GLU A 42 1.30 -17.82 -14.61
CA GLU A 42 1.06 -16.47 -15.16
C GLU A 42 2.13 -16.08 -16.19
N SER A 43 3.41 -16.33 -15.90
CA SER A 43 4.50 -16.07 -16.84
C SER A 43 4.48 -16.97 -18.09
N GLU A 44 3.80 -18.11 -18.04
CA GLU A 44 3.59 -19.01 -19.19
C GLU A 44 2.36 -18.59 -20.03
N HIS A 45 1.35 -17.94 -19.42
CA HIS A 45 0.06 -17.60 -20.04
C HIS A 45 -0.16 -16.11 -20.36
N ASP A 46 0.66 -15.18 -19.88
CA ASP A 46 0.58 -13.76 -20.25
C ASP A 46 0.71 -13.58 -21.78
N PRO A 47 -0.32 -13.05 -22.49
CA PRO A 47 -0.25 -12.84 -23.93
C PRO A 47 0.78 -11.79 -24.36
N ARG A 48 1.30 -10.98 -23.42
CA ARG A 48 2.34 -9.96 -23.63
C ARG A 48 3.75 -10.47 -23.32
N ALA A 49 3.91 -11.69 -22.79
CA ALA A 49 5.21 -12.26 -22.46
C ALA A 49 6.11 -12.43 -23.71
N PRO A 50 7.42 -12.09 -23.63
CA PRO A 50 8.35 -12.30 -24.74
C PRO A 50 8.44 -13.76 -25.17
N ARG A 51 8.35 -14.04 -26.47
CA ARG A 51 8.26 -15.43 -26.97
C ARG A 51 9.65 -16.05 -27.21
N GLY A 52 9.76 -17.35 -26.95
CA GLY A 52 11.01 -18.11 -27.13
C GLY A 52 12.05 -17.87 -26.02
N GLY A 53 13.33 -17.96 -26.38
CA GLY A 53 14.45 -18.01 -25.42
C GLY A 53 14.56 -16.79 -24.48
N TRP A 54 14.00 -15.63 -24.84
CA TRP A 54 14.06 -14.44 -23.98
C TRP A 54 13.24 -14.61 -22.68
N ALA A 55 12.04 -15.20 -22.72
CA ALA A 55 11.30 -15.49 -21.50
C ALA A 55 12.01 -16.53 -20.63
N ALA A 56 12.67 -17.53 -21.22
CA ALA A 56 13.51 -18.45 -20.46
C ALA A 56 14.67 -17.71 -19.74
N MET A 57 15.30 -16.73 -20.40
CA MET A 57 16.30 -15.87 -19.75
C MET A 57 15.69 -14.95 -18.68
N GLN A 58 14.45 -14.47 -18.83
CA GLN A 58 13.79 -13.67 -17.78
C GLN A 58 13.45 -14.50 -16.55
N ILE A 59 12.97 -15.74 -16.73
CA ILE A 59 12.71 -16.69 -15.63
C ILE A 59 14.03 -17.05 -14.92
N LEU A 60 15.09 -17.39 -15.66
CA LEU A 60 16.41 -17.67 -15.08
C LEU A 60 17.08 -16.44 -14.44
N GLY A 61 16.84 -15.24 -14.99
CA GLY A 61 17.33 -13.98 -14.41
C GLY A 61 16.66 -13.67 -13.08
N ARG A 62 15.34 -13.83 -12.98
CA ARG A 62 14.60 -13.73 -11.70
C ARG A 62 15.10 -14.75 -10.69
N LEU A 63 15.32 -16.00 -11.10
CA LEU A 63 15.89 -17.06 -10.25
C LEU A 63 17.27 -16.67 -9.69
N LEU A 64 18.19 -16.22 -10.55
CA LEU A 64 19.54 -15.83 -10.14
C LEU A 64 19.54 -14.63 -9.17
N ILE A 65 18.65 -13.66 -9.38
CA ILE A 65 18.53 -12.47 -8.54
C ILE A 65 17.84 -12.76 -7.20
N GLY A 66 16.82 -13.64 -7.17
CA GLY A 66 16.02 -13.94 -5.99
C GLY A 66 16.62 -14.95 -5.01
N ILE A 67 17.66 -15.70 -5.38
CA ILE A 67 18.34 -16.68 -4.51
C ILE A 67 18.76 -16.13 -3.13
N PRO A 68 19.31 -14.92 -2.98
CA PRO A 68 19.61 -14.32 -1.68
C PRO A 68 18.36 -14.07 -0.83
N ASP A 69 17.28 -13.59 -1.46
CA ASP A 69 16.02 -13.24 -0.78
C ASP A 69 15.27 -14.50 -0.33
N ASP A 70 15.20 -15.54 -1.17
CA ASP A 70 14.67 -16.86 -0.83
C ASP A 70 15.42 -17.50 0.37
N LEU A 71 16.75 -17.30 0.43
CA LEU A 71 17.57 -17.78 1.56
C LEU A 71 17.39 -16.92 2.82
N ALA A 72 17.22 -15.61 2.68
CA ALA A 72 16.90 -14.72 3.80
C ALA A 72 15.52 -15.05 4.40
N TRP A 73 14.50 -15.21 3.55
CA TRP A 73 13.16 -15.67 3.93
C TRP A 73 13.21 -17.03 4.62
N ARG A 74 13.98 -18.00 4.09
CA ARG A 74 14.16 -19.31 4.74
C ARG A 74 14.75 -19.18 6.15
N MET A 75 15.70 -18.25 6.36
CA MET A 75 16.29 -18.03 7.69
C MET A 75 15.30 -17.42 8.68
N ASP A 76 14.43 -16.50 8.23
CA ASP A 76 13.42 -15.86 9.09
C ASP A 76 12.25 -16.81 9.45
N ILE A 77 11.73 -17.56 8.46
CA ILE A 77 10.77 -18.65 8.71
C ILE A 77 11.39 -19.75 9.57
N GLY A 78 12.70 -20.02 9.43
CA GLY A 78 13.43 -20.93 10.32
C GLY A 78 13.54 -20.40 11.75
N ALA A 79 13.83 -19.12 11.94
CA ALA A 79 13.97 -18.49 13.25
C ALA A 79 12.64 -18.40 14.01
N THR A 80 11.54 -18.12 13.30
CA THR A 80 10.18 -18.10 13.86
C THR A 80 9.69 -19.52 14.16
N ALA A 81 9.81 -20.48 13.23
CA ALA A 81 9.43 -21.87 13.46
C ALA A 81 10.18 -22.52 14.63
N HIS A 82 11.45 -22.18 14.85
CA HIS A 82 12.22 -22.69 16.00
C HIS A 82 11.87 -22.05 17.35
N ARG A 83 11.04 -21.00 17.41
CA ARG A 83 10.51 -20.48 18.68
C ARG A 83 9.30 -21.26 19.21
N ALA A 84 8.55 -21.95 18.35
CA ALA A 84 7.34 -22.66 18.75
C ALA A 84 7.57 -23.92 19.64
N PRO A 85 8.55 -24.81 19.39
CA PRO A 85 8.66 -26.10 20.08
C PRO A 85 9.65 -26.14 21.25
N VAL A 86 10.24 -25.01 21.67
CA VAL A 86 11.25 -24.98 22.76
C VAL A 86 10.71 -25.54 24.08
N ARG A 87 9.39 -25.40 24.32
CA ARG A 87 8.71 -25.90 25.52
C ARG A 87 8.51 -27.42 25.54
N GLU A 88 8.55 -28.10 24.39
CA GLU A 88 8.40 -29.57 24.29
C GLU A 88 9.74 -30.28 24.13
N LEU A 89 10.65 -29.74 23.32
CA LEU A 89 11.97 -30.36 23.09
C LEU A 89 12.83 -30.42 24.37
N ALA A 90 12.62 -29.51 25.33
CA ALA A 90 13.25 -29.56 26.65
C ALA A 90 12.84 -30.80 27.48
N ALA A 91 11.69 -31.43 27.19
CA ALA A 91 11.22 -32.63 27.87
C ALA A 91 11.68 -33.96 27.20
N ALA A 92 12.28 -33.90 25.99
CA ALA A 92 12.54 -35.06 25.14
C ALA A 92 14.00 -35.53 25.08
N GLY A 93 14.96 -34.77 25.61
CA GLY A 93 16.31 -35.25 25.92
C GLY A 93 17.20 -35.74 24.75
N MET A 94 16.97 -35.29 23.51
CA MET A 94 17.76 -35.73 22.34
C MET A 94 18.82 -34.72 21.89
N MET A 95 20.00 -35.23 21.52
CA MET A 95 21.20 -34.46 21.21
C MET A 95 21.15 -33.72 19.86
N THR A 96 21.90 -32.62 19.77
CA THR A 96 22.23 -31.94 18.51
C THR A 96 23.22 -32.76 17.66
N GLY A 97 22.89 -33.04 16.40
CA GLY A 97 23.76 -33.75 15.44
C GLY A 97 24.21 -32.89 14.25
N PRO A 98 25.38 -33.14 13.64
CA PRO A 98 25.97 -32.28 12.61
C PRO A 98 25.34 -32.48 11.22
N ARG A 99 24.24 -31.78 10.94
CA ARG A 99 23.63 -31.66 9.58
C ARG A 99 23.41 -30.21 9.15
N ARG A 100 24.50 -29.42 9.13
CA ARG A 100 24.52 -28.05 8.56
C ARG A 100 25.25 -27.94 7.21
N VAL A 101 25.68 -29.06 6.61
CA VAL A 101 26.38 -29.10 5.31
C VAL A 101 25.53 -29.84 4.27
N SER A 102 24.78 -29.08 3.45
CA SER A 102 24.28 -29.52 2.12
C SER A 102 23.67 -28.37 1.33
N ALA A 103 22.90 -27.49 1.97
CA ALA A 103 22.14 -26.42 1.31
C ALA A 103 23.01 -25.47 0.47
N PHE A 104 24.12 -24.95 1.02
CA PHE A 104 25.03 -24.04 0.31
C PHE A 104 25.75 -24.71 -0.87
N GLY A 105 26.12 -25.98 -0.75
CA GLY A 105 26.75 -26.72 -1.86
C GLY A 105 25.77 -26.89 -3.02
N LEU A 106 24.54 -27.29 -2.74
CA LEU A 106 23.49 -27.45 -3.75
C LEU A 106 23.09 -26.12 -4.38
N ALA A 107 22.99 -25.04 -3.58
CA ALA A 107 22.77 -23.68 -4.09
C ALA A 107 23.87 -23.23 -5.05
N ALA A 108 25.15 -23.41 -4.69
CA ALA A 108 26.29 -23.09 -5.55
C ALA A 108 26.28 -23.90 -6.86
N THR A 109 25.94 -25.18 -6.81
CA THR A 109 25.78 -26.03 -8.00
C THR A 109 24.66 -25.52 -8.92
N ILE A 110 23.49 -25.19 -8.36
CA ILE A 110 22.35 -24.64 -9.12
C ILE A 110 22.73 -23.28 -9.75
N HIS A 111 23.43 -22.42 -9.00
CA HIS A 111 23.90 -21.12 -9.51
C HIS A 111 24.88 -21.29 -10.69
N ALA A 112 25.83 -22.23 -10.59
CA ALA A 112 26.77 -22.53 -11.67
C ALA A 112 26.07 -23.09 -12.93
N ILE A 113 25.05 -23.94 -12.77
CA ILE A 113 24.24 -24.48 -13.87
C ILE A 113 23.42 -23.37 -14.54
N ALA A 114 22.76 -22.51 -13.74
CA ALA A 114 21.95 -21.41 -14.25
C ALA A 114 22.79 -20.37 -15.02
N VAL A 115 23.97 -19.99 -14.48
CA VAL A 115 24.92 -19.10 -15.18
C VAL A 115 25.40 -19.74 -16.49
N SER A 116 25.73 -21.05 -16.49
CA SER A 116 26.15 -21.77 -17.69
C SER A 116 25.05 -21.80 -18.76
N ALA A 117 23.79 -22.01 -18.36
CA ALA A 117 22.65 -22.00 -19.27
C ALA A 117 22.41 -20.61 -19.90
N VAL A 118 22.52 -19.54 -19.11
CA VAL A 118 22.41 -18.15 -19.60
C VAL A 118 23.54 -17.82 -20.57
N MET A 119 24.78 -18.20 -20.27
CA MET A 119 25.94 -18.00 -21.16
C MET A 119 25.79 -18.76 -22.49
N TRP A 120 25.26 -19.99 -22.46
CA TRP A 120 25.00 -20.78 -23.66
C TRP A 120 23.84 -20.21 -24.51
N ALA A 121 22.78 -19.70 -23.86
CA ALA A 121 21.68 -19.00 -24.53
C ALA A 121 22.15 -17.69 -25.20
N ALA A 122 23.01 -16.90 -24.54
CA ALA A 122 23.60 -15.71 -25.12
C ALA A 122 24.52 -16.06 -26.32
N ALA A 123 25.43 -17.01 -26.16
CA ALA A 123 26.37 -17.42 -27.22
C ALA A 123 25.68 -17.94 -28.50
N SER A 124 24.48 -18.54 -28.38
CA SER A 124 23.69 -19.04 -29.51
C SER A 124 22.83 -17.98 -30.22
N THR A 125 23.06 -16.68 -29.95
CA THR A 125 22.29 -15.56 -30.52
C THR A 125 23.15 -14.42 -31.12
N GLY A 126 24.45 -14.66 -31.36
CA GLY A 126 25.36 -13.66 -31.95
C GLY A 126 24.98 -13.23 -33.39
N PRO A 127 25.17 -11.94 -33.77
CA PRO A 127 24.85 -11.42 -35.10
C PRO A 127 25.98 -11.65 -36.12
N GLU A 128 25.63 -11.70 -37.41
CA GLU A 128 26.60 -11.60 -38.50
C GLU A 128 27.09 -10.15 -38.69
N LEU A 129 28.38 -10.01 -39.05
CA LEU A 129 29.00 -8.72 -39.37
C LEU A 129 28.93 -8.44 -40.87
N SER A 130 27.94 -7.66 -41.28
CA SER A 130 27.82 -7.15 -42.66
C SER A 130 28.44 -5.76 -42.79
N THR A 131 29.57 -5.65 -43.50
CA THR A 131 30.17 -4.37 -43.89
C THR A 131 29.68 -3.93 -45.27
N PRO A 132 29.22 -2.67 -45.44
CA PRO A 132 29.11 -2.02 -46.74
C PRO A 132 30.31 -1.08 -46.99
N GLN A 133 30.75 -1.02 -48.25
CA GLN A 133 31.69 0.02 -48.71
C GLN A 133 30.95 1.35 -48.93
N GLY A 134 31.66 2.48 -48.79
CA GLY A 134 31.06 3.82 -48.90
C GLY A 134 31.14 4.45 -50.29
N VAL A 135 30.46 5.60 -50.44
CA VAL A 135 30.60 6.53 -51.58
C VAL A 135 30.73 7.96 -51.01
N ALA A 136 31.53 8.81 -51.65
CA ALA A 136 31.81 10.17 -51.17
C ALA A 136 30.83 11.21 -51.72
N GLY A 137 30.66 12.32 -50.99
CA GLY A 137 29.93 13.52 -51.42
C GLY A 137 30.30 14.70 -50.51
N ALA A 138 30.66 15.84 -51.11
CA ALA A 138 31.17 17.01 -50.40
C ALA A 138 30.19 18.19 -50.44
N GLY A 139 30.34 19.12 -49.50
CA GLY A 139 29.56 20.36 -49.43
C GLY A 139 29.29 20.76 -47.98
N GLY A 140 30.01 21.77 -47.48
CA GLY A 140 29.85 22.27 -46.12
C GLY A 140 29.55 23.76 -46.09
N THR A 141 29.04 24.23 -44.96
CA THR A 141 28.99 25.66 -44.59
C THR A 141 29.05 25.77 -43.07
N GLY A 142 29.86 26.70 -42.57
CA GLY A 142 29.74 27.21 -41.22
C GLY A 142 29.77 28.74 -41.26
N ILE A 143 28.91 29.39 -40.48
CA ILE A 143 29.01 30.82 -40.15
C ILE A 143 28.38 31.05 -38.77
N SER A 144 29.05 31.86 -37.96
CA SER A 144 28.66 32.17 -36.58
C SER A 144 27.60 33.27 -36.51
N ARG A 145 26.85 33.31 -35.40
CA ARG A 145 26.44 34.58 -34.74
C ARG A 145 26.18 34.36 -33.25
N ARG A 146 26.81 35.18 -32.40
CA ARG A 146 26.49 35.33 -30.97
C ARG A 146 25.52 36.51 -30.80
N PHE A 147 24.70 36.47 -29.76
CA PHE A 147 23.96 37.65 -29.27
C PHE A 147 24.85 38.52 -28.35
N PRO A 148 24.58 39.84 -28.24
CA PRO A 148 25.36 40.78 -27.42
C PRO A 148 24.92 40.86 -25.95
N HIS A 149 25.64 41.65 -25.15
CA HIS A 149 25.51 41.77 -23.69
C HIS A 149 24.85 43.08 -23.18
N ASN A 150 24.20 42.95 -22.01
CA ASN A 150 24.15 43.85 -20.83
C ASN A 150 23.91 45.37 -20.95
N ALA A 151 22.82 45.83 -20.29
CA ALA A 151 22.70 47.06 -19.48
C ALA A 151 21.38 47.01 -18.67
N SER A 152 21.21 47.56 -17.45
CA SER A 152 22.16 48.13 -16.47
C SER A 152 21.56 48.26 -15.03
N LEU A 153 22.43 48.12 -14.01
CA LEU A 153 22.49 48.83 -12.71
C LEU A 153 21.29 48.99 -11.74
N ARG A 154 21.49 48.47 -10.50
CA ARG A 154 21.14 49.03 -9.15
C ARG A 154 19.63 49.28 -8.86
N ASP A 155 19.12 49.23 -7.62
CA ASP A 155 19.64 49.33 -6.24
C ASP A 155 18.61 48.58 -5.33
N ARG A 156 18.83 47.96 -4.15
CA ARG A 156 19.82 48.00 -3.04
C ARG A 156 19.86 46.64 -2.31
N LEU A 157 20.82 46.42 -1.39
CA LEU A 157 20.59 45.63 -0.16
C LEU A 157 21.56 46.02 0.97
N VAL A 158 21.22 45.69 2.22
CA VAL A 158 21.90 46.16 3.45
C VAL A 158 22.80 45.09 4.08
N ARG A 159 23.87 45.56 4.73
CA ARG A 159 24.90 44.80 5.46
C ARG A 159 24.37 43.67 6.35
N TYR A 160 25.01 42.50 6.25
CA TYR A 160 25.42 41.72 7.43
C TYR A 160 26.85 41.18 7.24
N LYS A 161 27.58 40.95 8.34
CA LYS A 161 28.99 40.49 8.33
C LYS A 161 29.08 39.07 8.91
N PRO A 162 29.79 38.12 8.26
CA PRO A 162 30.38 36.98 8.94
C PRO A 162 31.72 37.37 9.61
N SER A 163 32.17 36.55 10.56
CA SER A 163 33.49 36.67 11.23
C SER A 163 34.56 35.82 10.55
N ASN A 164 35.84 36.23 10.69
CA ASN A 164 37.00 35.57 10.06
C ASN A 164 37.78 34.69 11.06
N GLY A 165 38.42 33.64 10.55
CA GLY A 165 39.57 32.98 11.20
C GLY A 165 39.71 31.49 10.87
N PRO A 166 40.94 30.97 10.71
CA PRO A 166 41.90 31.42 9.68
C PRO A 166 42.29 30.28 8.71
N VAL A 167 43.07 30.61 7.67
CA VAL A 167 43.53 29.71 6.60
C VAL A 167 45.07 29.59 6.61
N MET A 168 45.63 28.46 6.16
CA MET A 168 46.89 28.26 5.39
C MET A 168 47.49 26.85 5.65
N PRO A 169 48.29 26.24 4.73
CA PRO A 169 48.41 26.44 3.28
C PRO A 169 48.27 25.12 2.46
N THR A 170 48.57 25.17 1.16
CA THR A 170 48.44 24.07 0.16
C THR A 170 49.66 23.13 0.13
N PRO A 171 49.60 22.01 -0.64
CA PRO A 171 50.08 22.08 -2.03
C PRO A 171 49.13 21.50 -3.08
N VAL A 172 49.29 21.95 -4.33
CA VAL A 172 48.63 21.37 -5.51
C VAL A 172 49.57 20.35 -6.17
N GLN A 173 49.03 19.23 -6.64
CA GLN A 173 49.66 18.42 -7.69
C GLN A 173 48.68 18.16 -8.82
N SER A 174 49.17 18.31 -10.05
CA SER A 174 48.45 18.05 -11.29
C SER A 174 48.51 16.57 -11.66
N GLY A 175 47.37 15.90 -11.76
CA GLY A 175 47.23 14.55 -12.33
C GLY A 175 46.26 14.57 -13.51
N ALA A 176 46.62 13.90 -14.61
CA ALA A 176 45.79 13.88 -15.82
C ALA A 176 44.57 12.95 -15.68
N THR A 177 43.45 13.33 -16.28
CA THR A 177 42.22 12.52 -16.34
C THR A 177 42.37 11.36 -17.33
N PRO A 178 42.22 10.09 -16.91
CA PRO A 178 42.01 8.98 -17.85
C PRO A 178 40.59 9.01 -18.43
N PRO A 179 40.33 8.36 -19.58
CA PRO A 179 39.01 8.32 -20.20
C PRO A 179 38.00 7.48 -19.41
N GLU A 180 36.70 7.73 -19.65
CA GLU A 180 35.59 7.10 -18.95
C GLU A 180 35.55 5.57 -19.13
N ALA A 181 35.80 4.83 -18.05
CA ALA A 181 35.52 3.39 -18.00
C ALA A 181 34.05 3.17 -17.62
N GLY A 182 33.23 2.72 -18.57
CA GLY A 182 31.80 2.48 -18.37
C GLY A 182 31.49 1.43 -17.28
N VAL A 183 30.22 1.44 -16.83
CA VAL A 183 29.66 0.74 -15.64
C VAL A 183 30.06 -0.75 -15.49
N PHE A 184 30.45 -1.44 -16.55
CA PHE A 184 30.93 -2.83 -16.49
C PHE A 184 32.33 -3.02 -15.87
N GLY A 185 33.17 -1.97 -15.80
CA GLY A 185 34.52 -2.06 -15.27
C GLY A 185 34.58 -2.27 -13.75
N THR A 186 33.79 -1.48 -13.01
CA THR A 186 33.74 -1.50 -11.54
C THR A 186 33.19 -2.81 -10.98
N VAL A 187 32.17 -3.39 -11.63
CA VAL A 187 31.57 -4.68 -11.27
C VAL A 187 32.60 -5.82 -11.35
N ARG A 188 33.45 -5.82 -12.39
CA ARG A 188 34.53 -6.82 -12.54
C ARG A 188 35.57 -6.75 -11.43
N ALA A 189 35.98 -5.54 -11.05
CA ALA A 189 36.94 -5.33 -9.96
C ALA A 189 36.37 -5.78 -8.60
N ALA A 190 35.10 -5.44 -8.30
CA ALA A 190 34.42 -5.86 -7.08
C ALA A 190 34.27 -7.39 -6.99
N ALA A 191 33.91 -8.06 -8.10
CA ALA A 191 33.79 -9.51 -8.17
C ALA A 191 35.14 -10.23 -7.93
N MET A 192 36.24 -9.74 -8.52
CA MET A 192 37.58 -10.27 -8.24
C MET A 192 38.00 -10.06 -6.79
N ALA A 193 37.73 -8.87 -6.21
CA ALA A 193 38.03 -8.59 -4.81
C ALA A 193 37.29 -9.53 -3.85
N MET A 194 36.00 -9.83 -4.11
CA MET A 194 35.25 -10.85 -3.36
C MET A 194 35.83 -12.26 -3.54
N ALA A 195 36.13 -12.68 -4.77
CA ALA A 195 36.64 -14.03 -5.04
C ALA A 195 37.97 -14.32 -4.32
N VAL A 196 38.85 -13.32 -4.19
CA VAL A 196 40.08 -13.42 -3.40
C VAL A 196 39.77 -13.42 -1.89
N ARG A 197 38.86 -12.56 -1.41
CA ARG A 197 38.50 -12.48 0.02
C ARG A 197 37.79 -13.73 0.56
N VAL A 198 37.14 -14.51 -0.31
CA VAL A 198 36.44 -15.77 0.00
C VAL A 198 37.29 -17.01 -0.37
N GLY A 199 38.54 -16.82 -0.79
CA GLY A 199 39.51 -17.91 -1.00
C GLY A 199 39.27 -18.76 -2.26
N LEU A 200 38.44 -18.29 -3.21
CA LEU A 200 38.11 -19.02 -4.43
C LEU A 200 39.18 -18.91 -5.53
N ILE A 201 40.13 -17.97 -5.40
CA ILE A 201 41.23 -17.74 -6.34
C ILE A 201 42.51 -17.46 -5.54
N ALA A 202 43.58 -18.21 -5.81
CA ALA A 202 44.91 -17.92 -5.28
C ALA A 202 45.62 -16.85 -6.13
N PRO A 203 46.30 -15.85 -5.53
CA PRO A 203 47.04 -14.83 -6.28
C PRO A 203 48.28 -15.41 -6.98
N PRO A 204 48.72 -14.83 -8.11
CA PRO A 204 49.92 -15.28 -8.82
C PRO A 204 51.18 -15.04 -7.97
N ARG A 205 52.06 -16.04 -7.92
CA ARG A 205 53.36 -15.92 -7.24
C ARG A 205 54.37 -15.20 -8.14
N PHE A 206 54.93 -14.10 -7.64
CA PHE A 206 56.22 -13.59 -8.08
C PHE A 206 57.31 -13.99 -7.07
N ALA A 207 58.48 -14.33 -7.60
CA ALA A 207 59.72 -14.61 -6.87
C ALA A 207 60.68 -13.41 -7.08
N SER A 208 61.64 -13.08 -6.19
CA SER A 208 61.93 -13.53 -4.81
C SER A 208 62.93 -12.54 -4.16
N HIS A 209 63.33 -12.80 -2.90
CA HIS A 209 64.36 -12.16 -2.04
C HIS A 209 63.74 -11.44 -0.81
N ALA A 210 64.28 -11.54 0.42
CA ALA A 210 65.26 -12.47 1.02
C ALA A 210 65.20 -12.38 2.58
N ALA A 211 66.05 -13.15 3.28
CA ALA A 211 66.48 -13.00 4.70
C ALA A 211 65.53 -13.42 5.87
N SER A 212 65.57 -14.73 6.21
CA SER A 212 66.02 -15.26 7.52
C SER A 212 65.50 -14.71 8.87
N SER A 213 64.61 -15.46 9.53
CA SER A 213 64.89 -16.26 10.76
C SER A 213 63.58 -16.88 11.32
N ALA A 214 63.38 -18.13 11.76
CA ALA A 214 64.19 -19.33 12.10
C ALA A 214 64.18 -19.70 13.60
N SER A 215 63.17 -20.48 14.02
CA SER A 215 63.25 -21.40 15.18
C SER A 215 62.18 -22.51 15.08
N GLU A 216 62.63 -23.76 14.95
CA GLU A 216 61.85 -25.02 15.09
C GLU A 216 61.74 -25.44 16.59
N PRO A 217 61.29 -26.65 17.03
CA PRO A 217 60.67 -27.81 16.34
C PRO A 217 59.32 -28.23 17.01
N SER A 218 58.65 -29.40 16.85
CA SER A 218 58.74 -30.64 16.02
C SER A 218 57.28 -31.08 15.67
N SER A 219 56.86 -32.23 15.11
CA SER A 219 57.41 -33.50 14.54
C SER A 219 56.34 -34.02 13.51
N SER A 220 56.57 -34.93 12.54
CA SER A 220 56.97 -36.36 12.56
C SER A 220 55.97 -37.29 13.29
N ASN A 221 55.55 -38.47 12.80
CA ASN A 221 55.94 -39.31 11.65
C ASN A 221 54.85 -40.42 11.40
N ASN A 222 54.73 -41.24 10.33
CA ASN A 222 55.35 -41.33 8.99
C ASN A 222 54.52 -42.29 8.06
N GLU A 223 54.76 -42.26 6.73
CA GLU A 223 54.67 -43.40 5.74
C GLU A 223 53.34 -44.17 5.48
N SER A 224 53.12 -44.88 4.35
CA SER A 224 53.98 -45.23 3.18
C SER A 224 53.20 -45.56 1.86
N VAL A 225 53.79 -45.20 0.68
CA VAL A 225 54.11 -46.02 -0.55
C VAL A 225 52.98 -46.87 -1.24
N MET A 226 52.76 -47.03 -2.58
CA MET A 226 53.67 -47.13 -3.76
C MET A 226 53.06 -46.78 -5.17
N LYS A 227 53.97 -46.37 -6.09
CA LYS A 227 54.06 -46.23 -7.58
C LYS A 227 53.09 -46.94 -8.58
N MET A 228 52.71 -46.20 -9.66
CA MET A 228 52.89 -46.36 -11.15
C MET A 228 53.04 -47.75 -11.85
N PRO A 229 52.93 -47.95 -13.22
CA PRO A 229 53.03 -46.98 -14.37
C PRO A 229 52.13 -47.13 -15.67
N VAL A 230 52.00 -46.03 -16.42
CA VAL A 230 52.18 -45.76 -17.90
C VAL A 230 51.92 -46.82 -19.01
N GLN A 231 51.17 -46.48 -20.10
CA GLN A 231 51.60 -46.54 -21.54
C GLN A 231 50.59 -45.96 -22.59
N THR A 232 50.99 -45.91 -23.89
CA THR A 232 50.39 -45.21 -25.06
C THR A 232 50.12 -46.18 -26.25
N LEU A 233 49.64 -45.88 -27.48
CA LEU A 233 49.36 -44.65 -28.30
C LEU A 233 47.94 -44.82 -28.95
N ALA A 234 47.48 -44.50 -30.20
CA ALA A 234 48.00 -44.00 -31.49
C ALA A 234 46.89 -43.27 -32.34
N ALA A 235 47.16 -42.96 -33.62
CA ALA A 235 46.22 -42.47 -34.67
C ALA A 235 46.50 -43.26 -36.00
N PRO A 236 46.04 -42.96 -37.26
CA PRO A 236 45.31 -41.79 -37.84
C PRO A 236 44.23 -42.10 -38.95
N GLY A 237 43.73 -41.08 -39.68
CA GLY A 237 42.88 -41.22 -40.90
C GLY A 237 42.51 -39.86 -41.57
N LYS A 238 42.14 -39.82 -42.88
CA LYS A 238 41.87 -38.56 -43.66
C LYS A 238 40.86 -38.70 -44.82
N ALA A 239 40.23 -37.55 -45.19
CA ALA A 239 39.60 -37.21 -46.50
C ALA A 239 38.24 -37.91 -46.84
N ARG A 240 37.38 -37.47 -47.79
CA ARG A 240 37.38 -36.34 -48.76
C ARG A 240 35.91 -35.88 -49.07
N ALA A 241 35.66 -34.98 -50.03
CA ALA A 241 34.34 -34.35 -50.28
C ALA A 241 33.84 -34.37 -51.75
N PHE A 242 32.50 -34.24 -51.91
CA PHE A 242 31.65 -33.84 -53.09
C PHE A 242 30.25 -33.48 -52.49
N GLY A 243 29.24 -32.82 -53.07
CA GLY A 243 28.78 -32.40 -54.41
C GLY A 243 27.22 -32.35 -54.33
N VAL A 244 26.51 -31.20 -54.39
CA VAL A 244 26.03 -30.39 -55.54
C VAL A 244 24.61 -30.75 -56.08
N VAL A 245 23.64 -29.87 -55.75
CA VAL A 245 22.46 -29.37 -56.52
C VAL A 245 21.37 -30.31 -57.11
N SER A 246 20.10 -30.05 -56.74
CA SER A 246 18.83 -30.03 -57.57
C SER A 246 17.57 -30.25 -56.70
N ALA A 247 16.31 -29.94 -57.05
CA ALA A 247 15.66 -28.94 -57.93
C ALA A 247 14.10 -29.06 -57.75
N VAL A 248 13.28 -28.34 -58.56
CA VAL A 248 11.79 -28.44 -58.70
C VAL A 248 10.94 -27.80 -57.56
N ALA A 249 9.80 -27.12 -57.79
CA ALA A 249 9.31 -26.27 -58.89
C ALA A 249 8.03 -25.48 -58.46
N LEU A 250 7.67 -24.50 -59.30
CA LEU A 250 6.40 -23.78 -59.51
C LEU A 250 5.09 -24.60 -59.31
N ALA A 251 3.89 -24.02 -59.16
CA ALA A 251 3.42 -22.64 -58.86
C ALA A 251 1.88 -22.65 -58.72
N VAL A 252 1.29 -21.53 -58.27
CA VAL A 252 0.04 -20.95 -58.82
C VAL A 252 0.00 -19.47 -58.44
N ALA A 253 -0.50 -18.62 -59.33
CA ALA A 253 -0.72 -17.19 -59.08
C ALA A 253 -2.18 -16.81 -59.37
N GLY A 254 -2.72 -15.85 -58.62
CA GLY A 254 -4.02 -15.26 -58.90
C GLY A 254 -4.90 -15.06 -57.68
N HIS A 255 -4.79 -13.88 -57.06
CA HIS A 255 -5.90 -12.93 -56.84
C HIS A 255 -5.33 -11.66 -56.18
N VAL A 256 -5.15 -10.59 -56.96
CA VAL A 256 -4.75 -9.28 -56.44
C VAL A 256 -6.02 -8.51 -56.06
N GLY A 257 -6.37 -8.51 -54.77
CA GLY A 257 -7.38 -7.66 -54.19
C GLY A 257 -6.74 -6.40 -53.60
N LEU A 258 -7.22 -5.22 -54.02
CA LEU A 258 -6.70 -3.89 -53.64
C LEU A 258 -6.46 -3.72 -52.13
N ILE A 259 -5.19 -3.61 -51.73
CA ILE A 259 -4.80 -3.08 -50.40
C ILE A 259 -4.20 -1.69 -50.62
N SER A 260 -4.95 -0.65 -50.25
CA SER A 260 -4.42 0.71 -50.18
C SER A 260 -3.32 0.82 -49.12
N PRO A 261 -2.22 1.56 -49.35
CA PRO A 261 -1.22 1.78 -48.31
C PRO A 261 -1.86 2.55 -47.15
N SER A 262 -1.93 1.92 -45.98
CA SER A 262 -2.36 2.56 -44.75
C SER A 262 -1.42 3.71 -44.42
N ARG A 263 -1.95 4.94 -44.34
CA ARG A 263 -1.21 6.08 -43.78
C ARG A 263 -0.69 5.66 -42.39
N PRO A 264 0.58 5.96 -42.04
CA PRO A 264 1.01 5.82 -40.66
C PRO A 264 0.10 6.69 -39.80
N ALA A 265 -0.57 6.08 -38.82
CA ALA A 265 -1.37 6.83 -37.86
C ALA A 265 -0.44 7.83 -37.16
N ALA A 266 -0.73 9.13 -37.30
CA ALA A 266 0.04 10.16 -36.61
C ALA A 266 -0.06 9.88 -35.10
N GLN A 267 1.05 9.49 -34.49
CA GLN A 267 1.11 9.35 -33.04
C GLN A 267 0.83 10.74 -32.46
N ALA A 268 -0.30 10.86 -31.76
CA ALA A 268 -0.63 12.09 -31.05
C ALA A 268 0.54 12.41 -30.10
N PRO A 269 0.99 13.67 -30.04
CA PRO A 269 2.11 14.04 -29.18
C PRO A 269 1.81 13.65 -27.72
N PRO A 270 2.83 13.22 -26.95
CA PRO A 270 2.65 12.81 -25.57
C PRO A 270 1.98 13.96 -24.78
N PRO A 271 0.91 13.70 -24.01
CA PRO A 271 0.23 14.70 -23.21
C PRO A 271 1.17 15.56 -22.36
N SER A 272 1.21 16.85 -22.67
CA SER A 272 1.76 17.85 -21.77
C SER A 272 0.87 18.00 -20.53
N PRO A 273 1.37 18.58 -19.42
CA PRO A 273 0.54 18.93 -18.26
C PRO A 273 -0.72 19.73 -18.64
N ASP A 274 -0.65 20.56 -19.69
CA ASP A 274 -1.76 21.35 -20.21
C ASP A 274 -2.94 20.48 -20.65
N ARG A 275 -2.71 19.29 -21.22
CA ARG A 275 -3.79 18.37 -21.59
C ARG A 275 -4.52 17.80 -20.37
N PHE A 276 -3.79 17.50 -19.28
CA PHE A 276 -4.43 17.06 -18.04
C PHE A 276 -5.24 18.21 -17.41
N VAL A 277 -4.68 19.43 -17.35
CA VAL A 277 -5.42 20.60 -16.85
C VAL A 277 -6.63 20.93 -17.72
N ALA A 278 -6.53 20.84 -19.04
CA ALA A 278 -7.66 21.00 -19.95
C ALA A 278 -8.73 19.92 -19.74
N LYS A 279 -8.34 18.66 -19.49
CA LYS A 279 -9.28 17.58 -19.17
C LYS A 279 -9.92 17.76 -17.79
N LEU A 280 -9.17 18.23 -16.80
CA LEU A 280 -9.67 18.59 -15.47
C LEU A 280 -10.71 19.72 -15.56
N LEU A 281 -10.43 20.77 -16.33
CA LEU A 281 -11.35 21.90 -16.56
C LEU A 281 -12.63 21.48 -17.32
N GLN A 282 -12.55 20.53 -18.26
CA GLN A 282 -13.73 19.93 -18.90
C GLN A 282 -14.64 19.17 -17.94
N ASN A 283 -14.11 18.75 -16.79
CA ASN A 283 -14.82 17.93 -15.78
C ASN A 283 -14.88 18.66 -14.42
N ARG A 284 -14.84 19.99 -14.46
CA ARG A 284 -14.98 20.89 -13.31
C ARG A 284 -16.34 21.58 -13.35
N TYR A 285 -17.10 21.46 -12.27
CA TYR A 285 -18.47 21.96 -12.17
C TYR A 285 -18.67 22.80 -10.92
N ALA A 286 -19.54 23.81 -11.01
CA ALA A 286 -20.05 24.51 -9.85
C ALA A 286 -21.04 23.63 -9.08
N LEU A 287 -20.87 23.56 -7.77
CA LEU A 287 -21.76 22.91 -6.82
C LEU A 287 -22.12 23.91 -5.72
N SER A 288 -23.37 23.91 -5.28
CA SER A 288 -23.75 24.53 -4.01
C SER A 288 -24.68 23.57 -3.27
N VAL A 289 -24.33 23.30 -2.02
CA VAL A 289 -25.23 22.67 -1.05
C VAL A 289 -25.92 23.77 -0.27
N ARG A 290 -27.24 23.65 -0.04
CA ARG A 290 -28.03 24.51 0.86
C ARG A 290 -29.19 23.70 1.43
N ASN A 291 -29.43 23.77 2.73
CA ASN A 291 -30.55 23.07 3.39
C ASN A 291 -30.63 21.56 3.05
N GLY A 292 -29.48 20.89 2.89
CA GLY A 292 -29.41 19.49 2.47
C GLY A 292 -29.84 19.23 1.01
N GLN A 293 -29.82 20.23 0.13
CA GLN A 293 -30.14 20.08 -1.29
C GLN A 293 -28.93 20.42 -2.17
N LEU A 294 -28.70 19.59 -3.19
CA LEU A 294 -27.65 19.78 -4.20
C LEU A 294 -28.13 20.72 -5.32
N SER A 295 -27.30 21.69 -5.72
CA SER A 295 -27.59 22.60 -6.82
C SER A 295 -26.35 22.96 -7.64
N GLY A 296 -26.55 23.54 -8.83
CA GLY A 296 -25.50 23.79 -9.82
C GLY A 296 -25.23 22.59 -10.73
N ALA A 297 -24.36 22.74 -11.73
CA ALA A 297 -24.06 21.70 -12.71
C ALA A 297 -23.47 20.43 -12.06
N GLY A 298 -22.71 20.57 -10.97
CA GLY A 298 -22.14 19.46 -10.22
C GLY A 298 -23.20 18.57 -9.56
N ALA A 299 -24.39 19.11 -9.24
CA ALA A 299 -25.47 18.34 -8.64
C ALA A 299 -25.93 17.20 -9.55
N GLN A 300 -26.10 17.47 -10.86
CA GLN A 300 -26.52 16.48 -11.84
C GLN A 300 -25.48 15.35 -12.02
N VAL A 301 -24.19 15.72 -12.02
CA VAL A 301 -23.07 14.76 -12.08
C VAL A 301 -23.07 13.84 -10.85
N LEU A 302 -23.26 14.42 -9.65
CA LEU A 302 -23.28 13.70 -8.39
C LEU A 302 -24.52 12.81 -8.24
N GLN A 303 -25.73 13.32 -8.53
CA GLN A 303 -26.99 12.57 -8.53
C GLN A 303 -26.95 11.37 -9.48
N SER A 304 -26.48 11.57 -10.72
CA SER A 304 -26.33 10.50 -11.71
C SER A 304 -25.34 9.40 -11.24
N ALA A 305 -24.24 9.81 -10.60
CA ALA A 305 -23.26 8.87 -10.05
C ALA A 305 -23.77 8.09 -8.82
N ILE A 306 -24.57 8.73 -7.96
CA ILE A 306 -25.22 8.09 -6.80
C ILE A 306 -26.21 7.01 -7.27
N ALA A 307 -27.07 7.34 -8.25
CA ALA A 307 -28.06 6.41 -8.77
C ALA A 307 -27.43 5.12 -9.35
N GLN A 308 -26.38 5.29 -10.15
CA GLN A 308 -25.64 4.19 -10.80
C GLN A 308 -24.90 3.27 -9.81
N SER A 309 -24.67 3.72 -8.57
CA SER A 309 -23.83 3.02 -7.60
C SER A 309 -24.64 2.23 -6.57
N ARG A 310 -24.12 1.09 -6.09
CA ARG A 310 -24.67 0.37 -4.92
C ARG A 310 -24.04 0.84 -3.62
N PHE A 311 -22.80 1.33 -3.69
CA PHE A 311 -22.05 1.83 -2.54
C PHE A 311 -21.61 3.26 -2.80
N VAL A 312 -21.87 4.17 -1.86
CA VAL A 312 -21.46 5.59 -1.95
C VAL A 312 -20.63 5.94 -0.74
N LEU A 313 -19.34 6.22 -0.95
CA LEU A 313 -18.37 6.51 0.10
C LEU A 313 -18.11 8.01 0.14
N LEU A 314 -18.31 8.63 1.31
CA LEU A 314 -17.98 10.01 1.62
C LEU A 314 -16.74 10.06 2.51
N GLY A 315 -15.66 10.62 1.96
CA GLY A 315 -14.35 10.77 2.59
C GLY A 315 -14.12 12.18 3.11
N GLU A 316 -13.75 12.30 4.37
CA GLU A 316 -13.73 13.59 5.07
C GLU A 316 -12.40 13.99 5.75
N ASN A 317 -12.36 15.25 6.20
CA ASN A 317 -11.56 15.68 7.34
C ASN A 317 -12.54 15.95 8.50
N HIS A 318 -12.37 15.28 9.65
CA HIS A 318 -13.30 15.36 10.78
C HIS A 318 -13.40 16.77 11.38
N GLY A 319 -14.58 17.12 11.87
CA GLY A 319 -14.82 18.41 12.55
C GLY A 319 -14.91 19.61 11.61
N VAL A 320 -15.15 19.41 10.31
CA VAL A 320 -15.44 20.47 9.33
C VAL A 320 -16.92 20.39 8.93
N ALA A 321 -17.70 21.41 9.26
CA ALA A 321 -19.17 21.42 9.15
C ALA A 321 -19.71 21.17 7.73
N GLN A 322 -18.93 21.50 6.70
CA GLN A 322 -19.32 21.29 5.29
C GLN A 322 -19.26 19.81 4.87
N THR A 323 -18.57 18.95 5.64
CA THR A 323 -18.62 17.50 5.44
C THR A 323 -20.05 16.95 5.67
N PRO A 324 -20.66 17.07 6.87
CA PRO A 324 -22.00 16.58 7.10
C PRO A 324 -23.07 17.36 6.33
N GLU A 325 -22.83 18.64 5.99
CA GLU A 325 -23.69 19.36 5.03
C GLU A 325 -23.75 18.64 3.67
N LEU A 326 -22.61 18.23 3.11
CA LEU A 326 -22.58 17.40 1.90
C LEU A 326 -23.22 16.04 2.14
N GLY A 327 -22.94 15.39 3.28
CA GLY A 327 -23.51 14.08 3.63
C GLY A 327 -25.04 14.08 3.67
N ALA A 328 -25.64 15.10 4.27
CA ALA A 328 -27.09 15.29 4.33
C ALA A 328 -27.69 15.46 2.93
N ALA A 329 -26.99 16.16 2.05
CA ALA A 329 -27.42 16.37 0.66
C ALA A 329 -27.20 15.13 -0.23
N VAL A 330 -26.18 14.32 0.05
CA VAL A 330 -26.01 12.98 -0.58
C VAL A 330 -27.12 12.04 -0.13
N CYS A 331 -27.48 12.01 1.16
CA CYS A 331 -28.62 11.23 1.67
C CYS A 331 -29.94 11.64 0.98
N ASN A 332 -30.23 12.94 0.88
CA ASN A 332 -31.43 13.42 0.18
C ASN A 332 -31.41 13.10 -1.32
N ALA A 333 -30.24 13.14 -1.97
CA ALA A 333 -30.06 12.73 -3.37
C ALA A 333 -30.13 11.19 -3.57
N ALA A 334 -30.19 10.43 -2.48
CA ALA A 334 -30.19 8.96 -2.46
C ALA A 334 -31.50 8.35 -1.93
N ASP A 335 -32.49 9.17 -1.57
CA ASP A 335 -33.86 8.80 -1.13
C ASP A 335 -34.58 7.97 -2.21
N SER A 336 -34.74 8.53 -3.42
CA SER A 336 -35.34 7.82 -4.57
C SER A 336 -34.60 6.55 -4.99
N GLU A 337 -33.35 6.42 -4.56
CA GLU A 337 -32.47 5.30 -4.82
C GLU A 337 -32.50 4.23 -3.72
N ARG A 338 -33.25 4.44 -2.63
CA ARG A 338 -33.41 3.53 -1.48
C ARG A 338 -32.11 3.24 -0.73
N PHE A 339 -31.25 4.25 -0.55
CA PHE A 339 -30.12 4.18 0.39
C PHE A 339 -30.63 4.33 1.84
N HIS A 340 -31.26 3.28 2.36
CA HIS A 340 -31.77 3.27 3.73
C HIS A 340 -30.70 2.89 4.76
N THR A 341 -29.52 2.43 4.31
CA THR A 341 -28.41 2.01 5.17
C THR A 341 -27.23 2.97 5.06
N MET A 342 -26.71 3.40 6.21
CA MET A 342 -25.47 4.14 6.34
C MET A 342 -24.49 3.35 7.23
N ALA A 343 -23.20 3.40 6.93
CA ALA A 343 -22.12 2.82 7.73
C ALA A 343 -21.09 3.89 8.09
N ILE A 344 -20.56 3.85 9.30
CA ILE A 344 -19.78 4.94 9.90
C ILE A 344 -18.54 4.47 10.65
N GLU A 345 -17.58 5.38 10.78
CA GLU A 345 -16.33 5.23 11.56
C GLU A 345 -16.57 5.42 13.07
N GLU A 346 -17.48 4.64 13.63
CA GLU A 346 -17.75 4.55 15.07
C GLU A 346 -17.98 3.09 15.46
N GLY A 347 -18.01 2.86 16.78
CA GLY A 347 -18.40 1.62 17.42
C GLY A 347 -19.82 1.12 17.09
N PRO A 348 -20.07 -0.21 17.03
CA PRO A 348 -21.41 -0.79 16.97
C PRO A 348 -22.35 -0.32 18.07
N PHE A 349 -21.85 -0.10 19.30
CA PHE A 349 -22.66 0.47 20.38
C PHE A 349 -22.98 1.94 20.11
N ALA A 350 -21.96 2.75 19.80
CA ALA A 350 -22.13 4.15 19.42
C ALA A 350 -23.15 4.33 18.27
N ALA A 351 -23.01 3.55 17.20
CA ALA A 351 -23.93 3.57 16.05
C ALA A 351 -25.37 3.14 16.43
N GLY A 352 -25.54 2.16 17.32
CA GLY A 352 -26.85 1.71 17.76
C GLY A 352 -27.62 2.76 18.56
N GLU A 353 -26.95 3.44 19.50
CA GLU A 353 -27.54 4.54 20.25
C GLU A 353 -27.80 5.76 19.33
N LEU A 354 -26.86 6.10 18.42
CA LEU A 354 -27.02 7.14 17.40
C LEU A 354 -28.19 6.88 16.45
N GLU A 355 -28.41 5.65 15.96
CA GLU A 355 -29.57 5.28 15.14
C GLU A 355 -30.87 5.56 15.92
N SER A 356 -30.90 5.16 17.20
CA SER A 356 -32.06 5.32 18.06
C SER A 356 -32.45 6.79 18.28
N TRP A 357 -31.47 7.70 18.31
CA TRP A 357 -31.70 9.13 18.44
C TRP A 357 -31.97 9.80 17.09
N ALA A 358 -31.27 9.41 16.02
CA ALA A 358 -31.44 9.97 14.67
C ALA A 358 -32.87 9.77 14.13
N ARG A 359 -33.47 8.61 14.44
CA ARG A 359 -34.89 8.29 14.14
C ARG A 359 -35.92 9.13 14.91
N ARG A 360 -35.52 9.95 15.91
CA ARG A 360 -36.43 10.65 16.83
C ARG A 360 -36.44 12.16 16.63
N ARG A 361 -37.62 12.77 16.82
CA ARG A 361 -37.81 14.25 16.80
C ARG A 361 -37.02 14.97 17.90
N ASP A 362 -36.91 14.36 19.09
CA ASP A 362 -36.16 14.86 20.24
C ASP A 362 -34.70 14.34 20.29
N GLY A 363 -34.22 13.68 19.23
CA GLY A 363 -32.94 12.98 19.21
C GLY A 363 -31.74 13.82 19.66
N LEU A 364 -31.68 15.09 19.25
CA LEU A 364 -30.60 16.01 19.65
C LEU A 364 -30.59 16.26 21.16
N ALA A 365 -31.77 16.32 21.80
CA ALA A 365 -31.88 16.48 23.25
C ALA A 365 -31.53 15.18 24.00
N GLN A 366 -31.70 14.02 23.37
CA GLN A 366 -31.23 12.72 23.90
C GLN A 366 -29.70 12.63 23.82
N LEU A 367 -29.09 13.00 22.69
CA LEU A 367 -27.63 13.09 22.55
C LEU A 367 -27.03 14.11 23.53
N ALA A 368 -27.60 15.30 23.66
CA ALA A 368 -27.19 16.29 24.66
C ALA A 368 -27.37 15.79 26.11
N ALA A 369 -28.34 14.92 26.39
CA ALA A 369 -28.46 14.27 27.70
C ALA A 369 -27.42 13.15 27.90
N PHE A 370 -27.03 12.45 26.83
CA PHE A 370 -25.98 11.44 26.84
C PHE A 370 -24.60 12.07 27.10
N GLU A 371 -24.19 13.08 26.33
CA GLU A 371 -22.89 13.76 26.51
C GLU A 371 -22.75 14.38 27.91
N ARG A 372 -23.82 14.95 28.48
CA ARG A 372 -23.82 15.44 29.87
C ARG A 372 -23.76 14.33 30.94
N THR A 373 -24.07 13.08 30.58
CA THR A 373 -23.99 11.91 31.49
C THR A 373 -22.65 11.18 31.35
N PHE A 374 -22.09 11.17 30.14
CA PHE A 374 -20.84 10.51 29.79
C PHE A 374 -19.93 11.49 29.02
N PRO A 375 -19.45 12.57 29.66
CA PRO A 375 -18.63 13.58 28.99
C PRO A 375 -17.24 13.04 28.59
N ASP A 376 -16.64 13.74 27.63
CA ASP A 376 -15.31 13.49 27.04
C ASP A 376 -15.14 12.14 26.31
N TYR A 377 -15.06 12.20 24.98
CA TYR A 377 -14.69 11.09 24.08
C TYR A 377 -15.62 9.85 24.12
N SER A 378 -16.86 9.94 24.58
CA SER A 378 -17.83 8.84 24.54
C SER A 378 -18.30 8.47 23.13
N LEU A 379 -18.24 9.44 22.20
CA LEU A 379 -18.32 9.28 20.76
C LEU A 379 -17.07 9.93 20.13
N SER A 380 -16.68 9.51 18.92
CA SER A 380 -15.42 9.94 18.28
C SER A 380 -15.60 11.11 17.31
N ILE A 381 -16.72 11.11 16.57
CA ILE A 381 -16.99 12.00 15.43
C ILE A 381 -18.40 12.61 15.55
N TYR A 382 -19.39 11.82 15.98
CA TYR A 382 -20.81 12.18 15.90
C TYR A 382 -21.35 12.91 17.14
N ASN A 383 -20.48 13.43 18.01
CA ASN A 383 -20.81 14.33 19.12
C ASN A 383 -20.93 15.82 18.71
N SER A 384 -20.81 16.13 17.41
CA SER A 384 -20.99 17.48 16.88
C SER A 384 -22.37 17.68 16.23
N ARG A 385 -22.86 18.92 16.28
CA ARG A 385 -24.25 19.26 15.92
C ARG A 385 -24.57 18.94 14.47
N GLU A 386 -23.67 19.26 13.56
CA GLU A 386 -23.87 19.11 12.12
C GLU A 386 -23.83 17.64 11.70
N GLU A 387 -22.96 16.83 12.31
CA GLU A 387 -22.92 15.37 12.13
C GLU A 387 -24.22 14.69 12.58
N PHE A 388 -24.77 15.12 13.72
CA PHE A 388 -26.04 14.58 14.20
C PHE A 388 -27.25 15.08 13.37
N ASP A 389 -27.27 16.35 12.94
CA ASP A 389 -28.30 16.87 12.05
C ASP A 389 -28.28 16.17 10.68
N MET A 390 -27.10 15.79 10.18
CA MET A 390 -26.95 14.92 9.02
C MET A 390 -27.56 13.53 9.28
N LEU A 391 -27.23 12.86 10.38
CA LEU A 391 -27.81 11.54 10.70
C LEU A 391 -29.35 11.62 10.78
N GLN A 392 -29.90 12.66 11.41
CA GLN A 392 -31.34 12.90 11.40
C GLN A 392 -31.89 13.13 9.98
N GLN A 393 -31.15 13.80 9.10
CA GLN A 393 -31.60 14.04 7.73
C GLN A 393 -31.57 12.76 6.90
N CYS A 394 -30.56 11.92 7.04
CA CYS A 394 -30.52 10.59 6.45
C CYS A 394 -31.64 9.69 7.00
N ALA A 395 -31.96 9.80 8.30
CA ALA A 395 -33.07 9.09 8.92
C ALA A 395 -34.45 9.55 8.41
N ARG A 396 -34.60 10.84 8.09
CA ARG A 396 -35.78 11.42 7.42
C ARG A 396 -35.89 10.95 5.97
N ALA A 397 -34.79 10.97 5.21
CA ALA A 397 -34.73 10.51 3.82
C ALA A 397 -35.05 9.02 3.67
N ALA A 398 -34.60 8.17 4.60
CA ALA A 398 -34.95 6.74 4.63
C ALA A 398 -36.35 6.43 5.20
N GLN A 399 -37.20 7.45 5.43
CA GLN A 399 -38.63 7.34 5.76
C GLN A 399 -38.99 6.42 6.95
N GLY A 400 -38.04 6.18 7.87
CA GLY A 400 -38.21 5.27 9.02
C GLY A 400 -37.59 3.87 8.87
N ASP A 401 -36.92 3.57 7.76
CA ASP A 401 -36.19 2.32 7.50
C ASP A 401 -34.65 2.47 7.73
N PHE A 402 -34.25 3.53 8.43
CA PHE A 402 -32.86 4.00 8.54
C PHE A 402 -31.96 3.11 9.41
N HIS A 403 -31.03 2.38 8.79
CA HIS A 403 -30.06 1.54 9.49
C HIS A 403 -28.66 2.16 9.54
N LEU A 404 -28.01 2.11 10.71
CA LEU A 404 -26.69 2.68 10.96
C LEU A 404 -25.70 1.59 11.43
N TRP A 405 -24.65 1.33 10.65
CA TRP A 405 -23.65 0.30 10.95
C TRP A 405 -22.36 0.94 11.49
N GLY A 406 -22.05 0.70 12.77
CA GLY A 406 -20.75 1.07 13.35
C GLY A 406 -19.68 0.06 12.96
N LEU A 407 -18.74 0.45 12.10
CA LEU A 407 -17.73 -0.48 11.58
C LEU A 407 -16.44 -0.51 12.40
N ASP A 408 -16.14 0.52 13.19
CA ASP A 408 -14.85 0.68 13.86
C ASP A 408 -14.92 0.39 15.37
N HIS A 409 -13.78 0.33 16.06
CA HIS A 409 -13.73 0.22 17.52
C HIS A 409 -14.48 1.36 18.24
N GLU A 410 -14.89 1.11 19.48
CA GLU A 410 -15.61 2.06 20.34
C GLU A 410 -14.66 3.16 20.85
N ALA A 411 -15.20 4.36 21.10
CA ALA A 411 -14.43 5.54 21.45
C ALA A 411 -13.70 5.46 22.82
N LEU A 412 -12.69 6.31 23.04
CA LEU A 412 -11.86 6.34 24.27
C LEU A 412 -12.66 6.48 25.58
N GLY A 413 -13.78 7.20 25.57
CA GLY A 413 -14.69 7.37 26.71
C GLY A 413 -15.81 6.33 26.78
N ALA A 414 -15.99 5.49 25.75
CA ALA A 414 -17.17 4.62 25.61
C ALA A 414 -17.28 3.50 26.66
N GLY A 415 -16.23 3.23 27.45
CA GLY A 415 -16.25 2.24 28.53
C GLY A 415 -17.42 2.45 29.50
N GLY A 416 -17.63 3.69 29.94
CA GLY A 416 -18.71 4.08 30.84
C GLY A 416 -20.14 3.85 30.35
N PRO A 417 -20.53 4.39 29.18
CA PRO A 417 -21.86 4.14 28.62
C PRO A 417 -22.08 2.66 28.26
N ILE A 418 -21.05 1.94 27.77
CA ILE A 418 -21.13 0.49 27.50
C ILE A 418 -21.39 -0.32 28.79
N LEU A 419 -20.60 -0.09 29.85
CA LEU A 419 -20.78 -0.77 31.14
C LEU A 419 -22.15 -0.42 31.76
N SER A 420 -22.61 0.81 31.60
CA SER A 420 -23.95 1.24 32.01
C SER A 420 -25.07 0.55 31.22
N ARG A 421 -24.87 0.29 29.92
CA ARG A 421 -25.81 -0.44 29.06
C ARG A 421 -25.85 -1.93 29.42
N ILE A 422 -24.69 -2.53 29.75
CA ILE A 422 -24.57 -3.90 30.26
C ILE A 422 -25.31 -4.06 31.60
N LEU A 423 -25.12 -3.13 32.55
CA LEU A 423 -25.73 -3.20 33.89
C LEU A 423 -27.26 -3.09 33.89
N LYS A 424 -27.84 -2.41 32.89
CA LYS A 424 -29.30 -2.35 32.63
C LYS A 424 -29.88 -3.69 32.14
N SER A 425 -29.06 -4.65 31.71
CA SER A 425 -29.50 -5.96 31.23
C SER A 425 -29.73 -6.97 32.38
N ARG A 426 -30.32 -8.13 32.03
CA ARG A 426 -30.57 -9.24 32.96
C ARG A 426 -29.30 -10.06 33.20
N LEU A 427 -28.46 -9.58 34.11
CA LEU A 427 -27.28 -10.26 34.63
C LEU A 427 -27.62 -11.05 35.91
N GLY A 428 -26.97 -12.19 36.12
CA GLY A 428 -26.86 -12.82 37.45
C GLY A 428 -25.89 -12.09 38.36
N GLU A 429 -26.03 -12.26 39.68
CA GLU A 429 -25.32 -11.45 40.69
C GLU A 429 -23.79 -11.41 40.58
N PRO A 430 -23.07 -12.50 40.26
CA PRO A 430 -21.61 -12.43 40.08
C PRO A 430 -21.20 -11.53 38.90
N ALA A 431 -21.94 -11.61 37.77
CA ALA A 431 -21.72 -10.73 36.63
C ALA A 431 -22.13 -9.28 36.93
N ARG A 432 -23.25 -9.07 37.65
CA ARG A 432 -23.68 -7.73 38.09
C ARG A 432 -22.61 -7.06 38.96
N SER A 433 -22.09 -7.78 39.96
CA SER A 433 -21.04 -7.27 40.85
C SER A 433 -19.73 -6.97 40.10
N ALA A 434 -19.30 -7.83 39.18
CA ALA A 434 -18.10 -7.58 38.38
C ALA A 434 -18.26 -6.34 37.48
N MET A 435 -19.41 -6.19 36.81
CA MET A 435 -19.67 -5.03 35.94
C MET A 435 -19.80 -3.73 36.74
N GLN A 436 -20.33 -3.78 37.97
CA GLN A 436 -20.32 -2.63 38.90
C GLN A 436 -18.88 -2.25 39.29
N GLN A 437 -18.00 -3.22 39.58
CA GLN A 437 -16.59 -2.95 39.90
C GLN A 437 -15.82 -2.35 38.71
N LEU A 438 -16.09 -2.82 37.49
CA LEU A 438 -15.50 -2.22 36.28
C LEU A 438 -16.02 -0.80 36.04
N ARG A 439 -17.34 -0.55 36.22
CA ARG A 439 -17.90 0.80 36.10
C ARG A 439 -17.35 1.76 37.16
N GLN A 440 -17.11 1.30 38.38
CA GLN A 440 -16.42 2.13 39.39
C GLN A 440 -15.00 2.49 38.95
N LYS A 441 -14.23 1.52 38.41
CA LYS A 441 -12.87 1.76 37.89
C LYS A 441 -12.87 2.72 36.70
N ASP A 442 -13.92 2.69 35.88
CA ASP A 442 -14.15 3.61 34.77
C ASP A 442 -14.41 5.04 35.25
N GLU A 443 -15.37 5.23 36.18
CA GLU A 443 -15.63 6.52 36.81
C GLU A 443 -14.40 7.06 37.55
N ASP A 444 -13.62 6.20 38.21
CA ASP A 444 -12.39 6.57 38.90
C ASP A 444 -11.28 6.97 37.92
N GLY A 445 -11.21 6.33 36.75
CA GLY A 445 -10.31 6.69 35.65
C GLY A 445 -10.64 8.04 35.04
N HIS A 446 -11.90 8.26 34.68
CA HIS A 446 -12.38 9.55 34.17
C HIS A 446 -12.11 10.69 35.19
N ARG A 447 -12.34 10.47 36.50
CA ARG A 447 -12.00 11.49 37.52
C ARG A 447 -10.50 11.79 37.62
N ARG A 448 -9.59 10.82 37.38
CA ARG A 448 -8.15 11.10 37.26
C ARG A 448 -7.81 11.84 35.97
N ALA A 449 -8.42 11.44 34.86
CA ALA A 449 -8.21 12.05 33.55
C ALA A 449 -8.61 13.53 33.52
N LEU A 450 -9.71 13.91 34.20
CA LEU A 450 -10.08 15.31 34.41
C LEU A 450 -9.06 16.10 35.26
N GLN A 451 -8.37 15.44 36.20
CA GLN A 451 -7.36 16.07 37.07
C GLN A 451 -6.00 16.22 36.40
N SER A 452 -5.57 15.23 35.61
CA SER A 452 -4.31 15.25 34.84
C SER A 452 -4.43 15.96 33.48
N GLY A 453 -5.66 16.04 32.95
CA GLY A 453 -5.96 16.35 31.56
C GLY A 453 -5.45 15.29 30.57
N GLY A 454 -5.03 14.11 31.05
CA GLY A 454 -4.34 13.08 30.27
C GLY A 454 -5.25 11.92 29.87
N ILE A 455 -5.30 11.60 28.57
CA ILE A 455 -6.10 10.48 28.06
C ILE A 455 -5.68 9.11 28.63
N GLY A 456 -4.42 8.95 29.08
CA GLY A 456 -3.91 7.69 29.64
C GLY A 456 -4.54 7.26 30.97
N ASP A 457 -5.26 8.16 31.65
CA ASP A 457 -6.05 7.83 32.85
C ASP A 457 -7.45 7.28 32.53
N LEU A 458 -7.92 7.42 31.28
CA LEU A 458 -9.23 6.93 30.84
C LEU A 458 -9.27 5.40 30.85
N PHE A 459 -10.43 4.83 31.20
CA PHE A 459 -10.61 3.38 31.35
C PHE A 459 -10.16 2.57 30.14
N MET A 460 -10.48 3.03 28.92
CA MET A 460 -10.15 2.33 27.69
C MET A 460 -8.62 2.22 27.46
N LEU A 461 -7.81 3.05 28.10
CA LEU A 461 -6.35 2.96 28.10
C LEU A 461 -5.78 2.34 29.39
N SER A 462 -6.43 2.56 30.54
CA SER A 462 -5.90 2.23 31.87
C SER A 462 -6.47 0.96 32.53
N ALA A 463 -7.41 0.25 31.90
CA ALA A 463 -7.98 -0.97 32.46
C ALA A 463 -6.95 -2.11 32.55
N ASP A 464 -7.11 -2.97 33.56
CA ASP A 464 -6.25 -4.15 33.77
C ASP A 464 -6.77 -5.37 33.00
N ASP A 465 -5.86 -6.09 32.35
CA ASP A 465 -6.17 -7.27 31.53
C ASP A 465 -6.84 -8.39 32.35
N GLN A 466 -6.48 -8.55 33.63
CA GLN A 466 -7.03 -9.60 34.49
C GLN A 466 -8.43 -9.23 35.01
N ASP A 467 -8.69 -7.94 35.28
CA ASP A 467 -10.03 -7.42 35.57
C ASP A 467 -10.97 -7.61 34.37
N LEU A 468 -10.52 -7.26 33.16
CA LEU A 468 -11.30 -7.45 31.93
C LEU A 468 -11.56 -8.95 31.65
N ALA A 469 -10.54 -9.80 31.74
CA ALA A 469 -10.69 -11.24 31.56
C ALA A 469 -11.65 -11.88 32.59
N ARG A 470 -11.61 -11.44 33.85
CA ARG A 470 -12.57 -11.86 34.90
C ARG A 470 -13.99 -11.38 34.58
N GLY A 471 -14.14 -10.15 34.09
CA GLY A 471 -15.43 -9.60 33.63
C GLY A 471 -16.06 -10.42 32.50
N GLY A 472 -15.26 -10.79 31.49
CA GLY A 472 -15.70 -11.66 30.39
C GLY A 472 -16.12 -13.04 30.90
N ALA A 473 -15.28 -13.68 31.73
CA ALA A 473 -15.54 -15.03 32.24
C ALA A 473 -16.86 -15.15 33.04
N VAL A 474 -17.29 -14.11 33.77
CA VAL A 474 -18.60 -14.12 34.45
C VAL A 474 -19.77 -13.79 33.51
N LEU A 475 -19.56 -13.01 32.45
CA LEU A 475 -20.59 -12.75 31.42
C LEU A 475 -20.84 -13.95 30.50
N GLU A 476 -19.85 -14.83 30.30
CA GLU A 476 -20.07 -16.13 29.63
C GLU A 476 -21.05 -17.00 30.41
N ARG A 477 -20.94 -17.05 31.74
CA ARG A 477 -21.83 -17.86 32.59
C ARG A 477 -23.20 -17.19 32.85
N ASP A 478 -23.19 -15.92 33.27
CA ASP A 478 -24.36 -15.26 33.89
C ASP A 478 -24.87 -14.03 33.09
N GLY A 479 -24.31 -13.76 31.91
CA GLY A 479 -24.65 -12.60 31.08
C GLY A 479 -25.66 -12.89 29.95
N THR A 480 -26.28 -11.83 29.41
CA THR A 480 -27.07 -11.90 28.18
C THR A 480 -26.16 -11.92 26.94
N PRO A 481 -26.64 -12.38 25.76
CA PRO A 481 -25.88 -12.27 24.50
C PRO A 481 -25.54 -10.81 24.15
N GLU A 482 -26.44 -9.88 24.44
CA GLU A 482 -26.22 -8.43 24.30
C GLU A 482 -25.07 -7.96 25.21
N ALA A 483 -25.10 -8.33 26.49
CA ALA A 483 -24.07 -7.95 27.46
C ALA A 483 -22.69 -8.50 27.08
N ARG A 484 -22.62 -9.74 26.58
CA ARG A 484 -21.38 -10.33 26.04
C ARG A 484 -20.87 -9.58 24.82
N SER A 485 -21.74 -9.28 23.85
CA SER A 485 -21.36 -8.55 22.64
C SER A 485 -20.84 -7.13 22.96
N LEU A 486 -21.52 -6.41 23.85
CA LEU A 486 -21.10 -5.09 24.33
C LEU A 486 -19.75 -5.14 25.05
N PHE A 487 -19.55 -6.15 25.92
CA PHE A 487 -18.29 -6.31 26.64
C PHE A 487 -17.12 -6.71 25.71
N ALA A 488 -17.39 -7.56 24.72
CA ALA A 488 -16.40 -7.91 23.70
C ALA A 488 -15.98 -6.69 22.86
N SER A 489 -16.92 -5.82 22.46
CA SER A 489 -16.59 -4.55 21.78
C SER A 489 -15.73 -3.64 22.65
N LEU A 490 -16.01 -3.54 23.96
CA LEU A 490 -15.19 -2.77 24.91
C LEU A 490 -13.76 -3.34 25.04
N VAL A 491 -13.61 -4.67 25.17
CA VAL A 491 -12.28 -5.30 25.29
C VAL A 491 -11.49 -5.18 23.98
N GLU A 492 -12.13 -5.37 22.83
CA GLU A 492 -11.49 -5.16 21.52
C GLU A 492 -10.98 -3.70 21.37
N SER A 493 -11.77 -2.72 21.82
CA SER A 493 -11.40 -1.30 21.74
C SER A 493 -10.25 -0.94 22.68
N HIS A 494 -10.21 -1.53 23.88
CA HIS A 494 -9.08 -1.44 24.81
C HIS A 494 -7.78 -1.97 24.21
N GLU A 495 -7.83 -3.11 23.52
CA GLU A 495 -6.65 -3.65 22.81
C GLU A 495 -6.15 -2.71 21.70
N PHE A 496 -7.06 -2.07 20.94
CA PHE A 496 -6.70 -1.15 19.87
C PHE A 496 -5.96 0.09 20.35
N TYR A 497 -6.40 0.71 21.45
CA TYR A 497 -5.80 1.94 21.97
C TYR A 497 -4.48 1.72 22.72
N ARG A 498 -4.22 0.51 23.25
CA ARG A 498 -2.94 0.18 23.91
C ARG A 498 -1.76 0.01 22.95
N ILE A 499 -2.01 -0.03 21.64
CA ILE A 499 -0.98 -0.01 20.60
C ILE A 499 -1.13 1.31 19.81
N SER A 500 -0.02 1.90 19.37
CA SER A 500 -0.06 3.15 18.60
C SER A 500 -0.96 3.00 17.35
N PRO A 501 -1.80 3.97 16.98
CA PRO A 501 -2.52 3.97 15.71
C PRO A 501 -1.58 4.16 14.50
N ALA A 502 -0.33 4.57 14.74
CA ALA A 502 0.73 4.61 13.73
C ALA A 502 1.54 3.29 13.64
N ASP A 503 1.25 2.29 14.48
CA ASP A 503 1.78 0.95 14.29
C ASP A 503 1.11 0.29 13.06
N TYR A 504 1.94 -0.34 12.22
CA TYR A 504 1.48 -0.90 10.95
C TYR A 504 0.52 -2.08 11.14
N ASP A 505 0.81 -3.00 12.06
CA ASP A 505 -0.04 -4.18 12.26
C ASP A 505 -1.33 -3.82 13.00
N ASN A 506 -1.30 -2.84 13.92
CA ASN A 506 -2.49 -2.30 14.55
C ASN A 506 -3.41 -1.58 13.53
N ALA A 507 -2.85 -0.72 12.67
CA ALA A 507 -3.60 -0.07 11.60
C ALA A 507 -4.19 -1.11 10.62
N ARG A 508 -3.44 -2.15 10.27
CA ARG A 508 -3.92 -3.27 9.44
C ARG A 508 -4.94 -4.16 10.16
N ARG A 509 -4.92 -4.25 11.49
CA ARG A 509 -5.95 -4.91 12.32
C ARG A 509 -7.25 -4.10 12.28
N ARG A 510 -7.20 -2.78 12.45
CA ARG A 510 -8.37 -1.88 12.42
C ARG A 510 -9.06 -1.88 11.05
N GLU A 511 -8.26 -1.81 9.99
CA GLU A 511 -8.75 -1.94 8.61
C GLU A 511 -9.33 -3.33 8.29
N ARG A 512 -8.93 -4.38 9.02
CA ARG A 512 -9.56 -5.71 8.92
C ARG A 512 -10.90 -5.74 9.66
N LEU A 513 -10.98 -5.12 10.85
CA LEU A 513 -12.20 -5.05 11.66
C LEU A 513 -13.37 -4.44 10.88
N MET A 514 -13.17 -3.25 10.31
CA MET A 514 -14.20 -2.54 9.54
C MET A 514 -14.74 -3.38 8.37
N LYS A 515 -13.86 -4.14 7.70
CA LYS A 515 -14.24 -5.04 6.60
C LYS A 515 -15.02 -6.26 7.10
N THR A 516 -14.57 -6.89 8.18
CA THR A 516 -15.26 -8.05 8.78
C THR A 516 -16.65 -7.69 9.27
N ARG A 517 -16.82 -6.52 9.91
CA ARG A 517 -18.14 -6.05 10.38
C ARG A 517 -19.04 -5.66 9.22
N PHE A 518 -18.53 -4.92 8.22
CA PHE A 518 -19.29 -4.62 7.00
C PHE A 518 -19.80 -5.90 6.32
N VAL A 519 -18.97 -6.93 6.19
CA VAL A 519 -19.38 -8.23 5.62
C VAL A 519 -20.48 -8.88 6.46
N ALA A 520 -20.36 -8.86 7.79
CA ALA A 520 -21.38 -9.42 8.67
C ALA A 520 -22.73 -8.71 8.50
N ASP A 521 -22.76 -7.37 8.53
CA ASP A 521 -24.00 -6.59 8.45
C ASP A 521 -24.60 -6.54 7.05
N TYR A 522 -23.78 -6.45 6.00
CA TYR A 522 -24.27 -6.57 4.63
C TYR A 522 -24.85 -7.97 4.36
N THR A 523 -24.23 -9.03 4.88
CA THR A 523 -24.78 -10.40 4.77
C THR A 523 -26.09 -10.52 5.54
N ARG A 524 -26.16 -9.95 6.75
CA ARG A 524 -27.36 -9.91 7.61
C ARG A 524 -28.53 -9.22 6.91
N ALA A 525 -28.30 -8.07 6.28
CA ALA A 525 -29.32 -7.32 5.56
C ALA A 525 -29.68 -7.94 4.19
N ALA A 526 -28.70 -8.45 3.45
CA ALA A 526 -28.95 -9.13 2.18
C ALA A 526 -29.73 -10.46 2.33
N ALA A 527 -29.68 -11.09 3.51
CA ALA A 527 -30.46 -12.29 3.82
C ALA A 527 -31.96 -12.03 4.04
N THR A 528 -32.38 -10.77 4.26
CA THR A 528 -33.79 -10.39 4.51
C THR A 528 -34.35 -9.42 3.47
N ALA A 529 -33.50 -8.69 2.74
CA ALA A 529 -33.92 -7.73 1.72
C ALA A 529 -34.31 -8.39 0.39
N ALA A 530 -35.39 -7.91 -0.23
CA ALA A 530 -35.84 -8.36 -1.56
C ALA A 530 -34.88 -7.96 -2.72
N THR A 531 -33.92 -7.08 -2.44
CA THR A 531 -32.87 -6.60 -3.36
C THR A 531 -31.60 -6.37 -2.56
N SER A 532 -30.42 -6.60 -3.16
CA SER A 532 -29.12 -6.32 -2.50
C SER A 532 -29.07 -4.90 -1.92
N PRO A 533 -28.67 -4.70 -0.65
CA PRO A 533 -28.65 -3.39 -0.01
C PRO A 533 -27.82 -2.35 -0.78
N LYS A 534 -28.32 -1.11 -0.84
CA LYS A 534 -27.51 0.07 -1.20
C LYS A 534 -27.03 0.72 0.11
N VAL A 535 -25.73 1.01 0.21
CA VAL A 535 -25.10 1.46 1.47
C VAL A 535 -24.29 2.73 1.25
N LEU A 536 -24.55 3.75 2.07
CA LEU A 536 -23.72 4.95 2.18
C LEU A 536 -22.65 4.71 3.26
N LEU A 537 -21.41 5.14 3.05
CA LEU A 537 -20.30 4.97 3.99
C LEU A 537 -19.63 6.32 4.28
N LYS A 538 -19.60 6.80 5.53
CA LYS A 538 -18.88 8.04 5.91
C LYS A 538 -17.70 7.74 6.83
N PHE A 539 -16.50 8.05 6.34
CA PHE A 539 -15.22 7.76 6.98
C PHE A 539 -14.20 8.87 6.69
N GLY A 540 -13.21 9.04 7.57
CA GLY A 540 -12.01 9.84 7.36
C GLY A 540 -11.34 9.48 6.03
N ALA A 541 -10.89 10.49 5.30
CA ALA A 541 -10.70 10.37 3.85
C ALA A 541 -9.71 9.29 3.40
N TYR A 542 -8.77 8.84 4.23
CA TYR A 542 -7.83 7.77 3.89
C TYR A 542 -8.46 6.36 3.91
N HIS A 543 -9.58 6.18 4.60
CA HIS A 543 -10.30 4.90 4.63
C HIS A 543 -11.08 4.65 3.34
N ILE A 544 -11.57 5.69 2.67
CA ILE A 544 -12.42 5.56 1.48
C ILE A 544 -11.67 5.34 0.14
N TYR A 545 -10.34 5.25 0.11
CA TYR A 545 -9.63 5.12 -1.18
C TYR A 545 -9.87 3.76 -1.84
N ARG A 546 -10.17 3.75 -3.14
CA ARG A 546 -9.95 2.59 -4.02
C ARG A 546 -8.43 2.41 -4.23
N GLY A 547 -7.96 1.18 -4.32
CA GLY A 547 -6.52 0.86 -4.36
C GLY A 547 -5.82 1.03 -3.00
N LEU A 548 -4.55 1.43 -3.04
CA LEU A 548 -3.81 1.83 -1.84
C LEU A 548 -4.06 3.31 -1.54
N ASN A 549 -4.31 3.63 -0.27
CA ASN A 549 -4.49 5.00 0.20
C ASN A 549 -3.13 5.76 0.30
N PRO A 550 -3.13 7.06 0.65
CA PRO A 550 -1.90 7.86 0.74
C PRO A 550 -0.86 7.34 1.75
N VAL A 551 -1.25 6.57 2.76
CA VAL A 551 -0.34 5.89 3.71
C VAL A 551 -0.06 4.42 3.33
N HIS A 552 -0.35 4.05 2.09
CA HIS A 552 -0.10 2.75 1.47
C HIS A 552 -0.88 1.56 2.08
N GLY A 553 -1.92 1.84 2.85
CA GLY A 553 -2.88 0.85 3.32
C GLY A 553 -3.94 0.53 2.25
N SER A 554 -4.33 -0.74 2.14
CA SER A 554 -5.58 -1.13 1.46
C SER A 554 -6.72 -0.99 2.46
N GLY A 555 -7.50 0.08 2.34
CA GLY A 555 -8.54 0.43 3.32
C GLY A 555 -9.88 -0.28 3.12
N ILE A 556 -10.87 0.00 3.99
CA ILE A 556 -12.28 -0.38 3.82
C ILE A 556 -12.80 0.03 2.44
N GLY A 557 -12.49 1.23 1.95
CA GLY A 557 -12.90 1.70 0.62
C GLY A 557 -12.42 0.81 -0.52
N ASN A 558 -11.17 0.33 -0.47
CA ASN A 558 -10.67 -0.64 -1.45
C ASN A 558 -11.44 -1.94 -1.39
N TYR A 559 -11.74 -2.43 -0.18
CA TYR A 559 -12.56 -3.64 -0.04
C TYR A 559 -13.97 -3.44 -0.64
N ILE A 560 -14.62 -2.30 -0.41
CA ILE A 560 -15.92 -1.98 -1.00
C ILE A 560 -15.86 -1.90 -2.53
N ALA A 561 -14.76 -1.44 -3.11
CA ALA A 561 -14.58 -1.43 -4.57
C ALA A 561 -14.54 -2.85 -5.16
N GLU A 562 -13.67 -3.71 -4.66
CA GLU A 562 -13.57 -5.12 -5.09
C GLU A 562 -14.90 -5.89 -4.83
N PHE A 563 -15.53 -5.62 -3.68
CA PHE A 563 -16.82 -6.20 -3.30
C PHE A 563 -17.98 -5.74 -4.20
N ALA A 564 -17.91 -4.52 -4.74
CA ALA A 564 -18.85 -4.05 -5.75
C ALA A 564 -18.65 -4.78 -7.09
N GLU A 565 -17.40 -4.85 -7.57
CA GLU A 565 -17.08 -5.47 -8.87
C GLU A 565 -17.43 -6.97 -8.91
N THR A 566 -17.12 -7.72 -7.85
CA THR A 566 -17.54 -9.13 -7.70
C THR A 566 -19.07 -9.34 -7.76
N GLN A 567 -19.86 -8.32 -7.39
CA GLN A 567 -21.32 -8.33 -7.49
C GLN A 567 -21.86 -7.64 -8.75
N ARG A 568 -21.00 -7.32 -9.73
CA ARG A 568 -21.32 -6.56 -10.95
C ARG A 568 -21.99 -5.20 -10.65
N ALA A 569 -21.58 -4.56 -9.55
CA ALA A 569 -22.08 -3.29 -9.07
C ALA A 569 -20.99 -2.21 -9.08
N GLN A 570 -21.39 -0.96 -8.90
CA GLN A 570 -20.47 0.17 -8.81
C GLN A 570 -20.36 0.73 -7.40
N SER A 571 -19.17 1.22 -7.09
CA SER A 571 -18.82 2.00 -5.91
C SER A 571 -18.47 3.43 -6.33
N LEU A 572 -19.02 4.42 -5.64
CA LEU A 572 -18.72 5.85 -5.86
C LEU A 572 -17.91 6.38 -4.70
N HIS A 573 -16.71 6.89 -4.99
CA HIS A 573 -15.79 7.40 -3.97
C HIS A 573 -15.73 8.93 -4.06
N ILE A 574 -16.38 9.62 -3.12
CA ILE A 574 -16.46 11.08 -3.02
C ILE A 574 -15.52 11.54 -1.90
N ARG A 575 -14.59 12.46 -2.17
CA ARG A 575 -13.82 13.13 -1.12
C ARG A 575 -14.19 14.61 -1.04
N LEU A 576 -14.47 15.12 0.16
CA LEU A 576 -14.54 16.56 0.42
C LEU A 576 -13.19 17.07 0.94
N MET A 577 -12.85 18.30 0.57
CA MET A 577 -11.72 19.07 1.10
C MET A 577 -12.16 20.53 1.27
N ALA A 578 -12.03 21.07 2.48
CA ALA A 578 -11.95 22.53 2.64
C ALA A 578 -10.55 22.99 2.22
N VAL A 579 -10.47 24.05 1.41
CA VAL A 579 -9.19 24.62 0.94
C VAL A 579 -8.46 25.31 2.10
N LYS A 580 -9.18 26.04 2.94
CA LYS A 580 -8.68 26.66 4.16
C LYS A 580 -9.76 26.64 5.24
N GLY A 581 -9.41 26.92 6.48
CA GLY A 581 -10.39 27.02 7.56
C GLY A 581 -9.78 26.85 8.93
N SER A 582 -10.54 26.28 9.85
CA SER A 582 -10.05 25.74 11.11
C SER A 582 -10.77 24.46 11.48
N GLU A 583 -10.06 23.55 12.14
CA GLU A 583 -10.57 22.27 12.66
C GLU A 583 -10.46 22.26 14.20
N PRO A 584 -11.40 21.65 14.93
CA PRO A 584 -11.31 21.48 16.37
C PRO A 584 -10.23 20.45 16.73
N PHE A 585 -9.47 20.71 17.80
CA PHE A 585 -8.62 19.71 18.46
C PHE A 585 -8.74 19.80 19.97
N TYR A 586 -8.84 18.65 20.63
CA TYR A 586 -8.99 18.52 22.08
C TYR A 586 -7.60 18.30 22.70
N PRO A 587 -7.01 19.30 23.38
CA PRO A 587 -5.62 19.23 23.84
C PRO A 587 -5.45 18.38 25.11
N ARG A 588 -6.53 18.23 25.90
CA ARG A 588 -6.60 17.59 27.21
C ARG A 588 -8.04 17.15 27.47
N VAL A 589 -8.19 16.09 28.26
CA VAL A 589 -9.48 15.70 28.87
C VAL A 589 -9.98 16.86 29.76
N GLY A 590 -11.30 17.09 29.80
CA GLY A 590 -11.92 18.18 30.56
C GLY A 590 -11.61 19.60 30.05
N GLN A 591 -11.12 19.78 28.82
CA GLN A 591 -10.92 21.09 28.20
C GLN A 591 -11.65 21.21 26.86
N PRO A 592 -12.31 22.35 26.58
CA PRO A 592 -13.00 22.57 25.31
C PRO A 592 -12.04 22.52 24.12
N ALA A 593 -12.55 22.23 22.92
CA ALA A 593 -11.73 22.24 21.72
C ALA A 593 -11.02 23.59 21.52
N ARG A 594 -9.80 23.50 21.02
CA ARG A 594 -9.07 24.64 20.46
C ARG A 594 -9.15 24.54 18.95
N LEU A 595 -9.19 25.68 18.27
CA LEU A 595 -9.20 25.72 16.81
C LEU A 595 -7.77 25.70 16.28
N ARG A 596 -7.48 24.75 15.36
CA ARG A 596 -6.24 24.71 14.59
C ARG A 596 -6.53 25.24 13.17
N PRO A 597 -5.94 26.37 12.75
CA PRO A 597 -6.10 26.86 11.39
C PRO A 597 -5.33 25.97 10.40
N PHE A 598 -5.86 25.87 9.18
CA PHE A 598 -5.20 25.18 8.05
C PHE A 598 -5.42 25.92 6.73
N ASN A 599 -4.49 25.76 5.79
CA ASN A 599 -4.64 26.16 4.40
C ASN A 599 -3.89 25.16 3.49
N LEU A 600 -4.59 24.57 2.52
CA LEU A 600 -4.04 23.63 1.54
C LEU A 600 -3.26 24.32 0.41
N ASP A 601 -3.46 25.63 0.19
CA ASP A 601 -2.62 26.41 -0.71
C ASP A 601 -1.19 26.59 -0.14
N ASP A 602 -1.07 26.73 1.19
CA ASP A 602 0.19 26.99 1.90
C ASP A 602 0.91 25.71 2.37
N ASP A 603 0.22 24.56 2.45
CA ASP A 603 0.78 23.30 2.94
C ASP A 603 1.62 22.57 1.87
N PRO A 604 2.95 22.39 2.07
CA PRO A 604 3.79 21.68 1.10
C PRO A 604 3.35 20.23 0.86
N ARG A 605 2.68 19.59 1.83
CA ARG A 605 2.14 18.22 1.69
C ARG A 605 0.96 18.17 0.71
N SER A 606 0.33 19.31 0.43
CA SER A 606 -0.79 19.47 -0.50
C SER A 606 -0.35 19.83 -1.92
N GLN A 607 0.96 19.84 -2.23
CA GLN A 607 1.48 20.16 -3.57
C GLN A 607 0.86 19.30 -4.69
N TYR A 608 0.48 18.06 -4.40
CA TYR A 608 -0.21 17.18 -5.36
C TYR A 608 -1.61 17.68 -5.78
N LEU A 609 -2.23 18.55 -4.99
CA LEU A 609 -3.55 19.15 -5.27
C LEU A 609 -3.47 20.39 -6.15
N GLN A 610 -2.28 20.92 -6.43
CA GLN A 610 -2.07 22.17 -7.16
C GLN A 610 -2.80 22.25 -8.52
N PRO A 611 -2.97 21.18 -9.33
CA PRO A 611 -3.79 21.25 -10.53
C PRO A 611 -5.26 21.61 -10.25
N MET A 612 -5.83 21.17 -9.13
CA MET A 612 -7.19 21.49 -8.70
C MET A 612 -7.25 22.82 -7.94
N LEU A 613 -6.32 23.08 -7.02
CA LEU A 613 -6.26 24.31 -6.23
C LEU A 613 -6.16 25.55 -7.10
N ASN A 614 -5.30 25.55 -8.13
CA ASN A 614 -5.15 26.67 -9.06
C ASN A 614 -6.32 26.83 -10.05
N ASN A 615 -7.16 25.78 -10.22
CA ASN A 615 -8.27 25.77 -11.17
C ASN A 615 -9.64 25.71 -10.47
N ARG A 616 -9.73 25.93 -9.16
CA ARG A 616 -11.00 25.98 -8.42
C ARG A 616 -11.86 27.18 -8.82
N LEU A 617 -13.15 27.11 -8.48
CA LEU A 617 -14.01 28.28 -8.36
C LEU A 617 -13.69 28.96 -7.02
N GLN A 618 -13.73 30.30 -6.97
CA GLN A 618 -13.31 31.04 -5.78
C GLN A 618 -14.45 31.30 -4.79
N SER A 619 -15.70 31.36 -5.26
CA SER A 619 -16.87 31.69 -4.45
C SER A 619 -17.86 30.54 -4.26
N ASP A 620 -17.82 29.52 -5.14
CA ASP A 620 -18.68 28.34 -5.12
C ASP A 620 -17.89 27.10 -4.75
N TRP A 621 -18.56 26.04 -4.30
CA TRP A 621 -17.89 24.75 -4.15
C TRP A 621 -17.57 24.20 -5.54
N THR A 622 -16.39 23.62 -5.69
CA THR A 622 -15.92 23.06 -6.97
C THR A 622 -15.98 21.55 -6.93
N LEU A 623 -16.80 20.95 -7.78
CA LEU A 623 -16.81 19.52 -8.02
C LEU A 623 -15.89 19.20 -9.21
N PHE A 624 -14.91 18.33 -9.01
CA PHE A 624 -14.10 17.73 -10.06
C PHE A 624 -14.46 16.25 -10.20
N ASP A 625 -14.91 15.83 -11.38
CA ASP A 625 -15.02 14.41 -11.72
C ASP A 625 -13.66 13.89 -12.20
N LEU A 626 -13.05 13.00 -11.42
CA LEU A 626 -11.71 12.47 -11.67
C LEU A 626 -11.76 11.22 -12.58
N ARG A 627 -12.92 10.59 -12.75
CA ARG A 627 -13.08 9.35 -13.54
C ARG A 627 -12.58 9.51 -14.99
N PRO A 628 -12.90 10.60 -15.73
CA PRO A 628 -12.45 10.80 -17.11
C PRO A 628 -10.95 11.13 -17.25
N LEU A 629 -10.23 11.38 -16.15
CA LEU A 629 -8.80 11.69 -16.16
C LEU A 629 -7.92 10.43 -16.22
N ARG A 630 -8.43 9.30 -15.70
CA ARG A 630 -7.70 8.04 -15.50
C ARG A 630 -7.08 7.47 -16.78
N HIS A 631 -7.79 7.57 -17.91
CA HIS A 631 -7.31 7.07 -19.20
C HIS A 631 -6.05 7.81 -19.67
N ASP A 632 -6.06 9.14 -19.59
CA ASP A 632 -4.97 10.00 -20.06
C ASP A 632 -3.82 10.11 -19.05
N PHE A 633 -4.04 9.73 -17.79
CA PHE A 633 -3.07 9.87 -16.70
C PHE A 633 -1.75 9.14 -16.98
N ASN A 634 -1.81 7.92 -17.51
CA ASN A 634 -0.62 7.11 -17.82
C ASN A 634 0.25 7.68 -18.96
N ALA A 635 -0.23 8.71 -19.65
CA ALA A 635 0.45 9.38 -20.74
C ALA A 635 1.03 10.76 -20.33
N LEU A 636 0.88 11.16 -19.06
CA LEU A 636 1.63 12.27 -18.47
C LEU A 636 3.14 11.95 -18.37
N PRO A 637 4.01 12.97 -18.22
CA PRO A 637 5.45 12.77 -18.08
C PRO A 637 5.84 11.84 -16.92
N ARG A 638 6.91 11.04 -17.13
CA ARG A 638 7.54 10.26 -16.05
C ARG A 638 8.03 11.22 -14.96
N GLY A 639 7.68 10.93 -13.70
CA GLY A 639 7.84 11.88 -12.58
C GLY A 639 6.56 12.62 -12.19
N THR A 640 5.42 12.31 -12.84
CA THR A 640 4.08 12.70 -12.34
C THR A 640 3.92 12.28 -10.88
N ASN A 641 3.43 13.22 -10.06
CA ASN A 641 3.33 13.07 -8.63
C ASN A 641 2.48 11.83 -8.23
N ARG A 642 3.01 11.02 -7.29
CA ARG A 642 2.44 9.73 -6.90
C ARG A 642 1.14 9.88 -6.11
N GLU A 643 1.06 10.92 -5.28
CA GLU A 643 -0.09 11.22 -4.43
C GLU A 643 -1.29 11.71 -5.28
N LEU A 644 -1.03 12.43 -6.37
CA LEU A 644 -2.01 12.80 -7.40
C LEU A 644 -2.50 11.56 -8.16
N ALA A 645 -1.63 10.59 -8.46
CA ALA A 645 -2.05 9.31 -9.04
C ALA A 645 -2.96 8.53 -8.06
N THR A 646 -2.54 8.41 -6.80
CA THR A 646 -3.33 7.83 -5.71
C THR A 646 -4.70 8.51 -5.58
N LEU A 647 -4.78 9.84 -5.71
CA LEU A 647 -6.04 10.58 -5.72
C LEU A 647 -6.91 10.26 -6.95
N VAL A 648 -6.38 10.38 -8.17
CA VAL A 648 -7.16 10.24 -9.41
C VAL A 648 -7.68 8.82 -9.63
N PHE A 649 -6.94 7.79 -9.23
CA PHE A 649 -7.41 6.39 -9.30
C PHE A 649 -8.23 5.98 -8.07
N GLY A 650 -7.92 6.50 -6.89
CA GLY A 650 -8.56 6.12 -5.63
C GLY A 650 -9.88 6.83 -5.32
N ILE A 651 -10.10 8.03 -5.86
CA ILE A 651 -11.30 8.86 -5.67
C ILE A 651 -11.96 9.11 -7.03
N ASP A 652 -13.29 9.03 -7.09
CA ASP A 652 -14.10 9.28 -8.28
C ASP A 652 -14.49 10.76 -8.42
N ILE A 653 -14.93 11.37 -7.31
CA ILE A 653 -15.37 12.77 -7.26
C ILE A 653 -14.62 13.50 -6.14
N LEU A 654 -14.02 14.64 -6.45
CA LEU A 654 -13.42 15.53 -5.47
C LEU A 654 -14.24 16.83 -5.35
N VAL A 655 -14.70 17.14 -4.14
CA VAL A 655 -15.39 18.40 -3.82
C VAL A 655 -14.44 19.30 -3.04
N MET A 656 -14.10 20.46 -3.61
CA MET A 656 -13.33 21.52 -2.95
C MET A 656 -14.26 22.64 -2.47
N VAL A 657 -14.24 22.90 -1.17
CA VAL A 657 -14.95 24.00 -0.50
C VAL A 657 -13.97 25.17 -0.30
N PRO A 658 -14.27 26.42 -0.72
CA PRO A 658 -13.33 27.53 -0.59
C PRO A 658 -12.89 27.85 0.85
N GLU A 659 -13.77 27.65 1.83
CA GLU A 659 -13.51 27.87 3.25
C GLU A 659 -14.36 26.93 4.11
N GLY A 660 -13.73 26.20 5.02
CA GLY A 660 -14.36 25.28 5.96
C GLY A 660 -14.48 25.89 7.36
N THR A 661 -15.61 25.65 8.02
CA THR A 661 -15.84 26.07 9.41
C THR A 661 -15.76 24.87 10.35
N PRO A 662 -15.31 25.04 11.60
CA PRO A 662 -15.40 24.00 12.62
C PRO A 662 -16.85 23.52 12.78
N SER A 663 -17.04 22.22 13.02
CA SER A 663 -18.31 21.69 13.54
C SER A 663 -18.53 22.17 14.99
N THR A 664 -19.79 22.30 15.39
CA THR A 664 -20.20 22.80 16.72
C THR A 664 -20.31 21.65 17.73
N GLU A 665 -19.67 21.77 18.90
CA GLU A 665 -19.84 20.83 20.02
C GLU A 665 -21.31 20.80 20.52
N ILE A 666 -21.75 19.65 21.03
CA ILE A 666 -23.05 19.50 21.72
C ILE A 666 -22.83 19.62 23.24
N HIS A 667 -23.78 20.26 23.94
CA HIS A 667 -23.76 20.55 25.38
C HIS A 667 -25.13 20.26 26.03
#